data_AF-A0A318KFC2-F1
#
_entry.id   AF-A0A318KFC2-F1
#
_cell.length_a   1.000
_cell.length_b   1.000
_cell.length_c   1.000
_cell.angle_alpha   90.00
_cell.angle_beta   90.00
_cell.angle_gamma   90.00
#
_symmetry.space_group_name_H-M   'P 1'
#
loop_
_entity.id
_entity.type
_entity.pdbx_description
1 polymer ?
#
loop_
_entity_poly.entity_id
_entity_poly.type
_entity_poly.pdbx_seq_one_letter_code
_entity_poly.pdbx_strand_id
1 'polypeptide(L)'
;MYMDTKSSRKERVYQVVQDLTKKAIAAKNYSNIGMDAYVISIILKIERSNASKELNDLWREGRLIKIQGRPILYLSLEDFVNAYPIKYIPTFIPKGKQLSDYLEAGDEPTKTKHQASSFDMQVGARGSLVEQILSAKAAINYPPYGLPTLLCGNLGIGKMQFAHDMYDYAMETGKFSHNANFVIINCMDYANNAQRLRLRLFGSLEKRTKNLIEQANGGILFFDEVQKLDSKGKELLIDLIHKGTYTKPGESHLRDVNAMILASTTEEADSDNIISVSKYFPVIISLPDIDQRDIKEKIELILSYFSKEAKNIKLPIRFSKDVLFCFVQARYKTNITQLRSEIKLACSRAYLDILKSHSRILTISFQHLSNDLLNRTYNGDSKKKISLILNQFPNENIFFDENGSCSDTQYLYHDENNVQLLEDNEDNIGLSEYTAQRLSLLKVMPKRQQIAIKAMLTPIAVDTIYEIITREMIFTNLSLNSNLFIGLILQVANAIKRTKNNIPAPFTPEVNEHTQPLFTELSNDIVQSMNAIYNIKISQIEKEGICDFLSAIYQVLYQKPIGVLVISHGSCIAKEMVRFINPTEKDKFRIEALDYGYEESLKAFLLKIYDRAHFVNQGSGVLILTDMMPFTSLQSAVYEATGIKTAVMTGLNLPMLIKIVDELRSSDANYTISLDAFENFENTAIENEASNSQFIQRLTDDFLGEILTFINPQKAVDTLLVSLNGILDELHIQSDESILVKFITHTTSMLERVIRKEPLDYQKLKRFTKEHSKLIQLIENHLRYVNETFGIQIPPSELAYITEIFIPLIKEQTL
;
A
#
# COMPACT_ATOMS: atom_id res chain seq x y z
N MET A 1 -43.64 -4.82 -27.26
CA MET A 1 -42.77 -5.90 -27.76
C MET A 1 -43.41 -7.22 -27.40
N TYR A 2 -43.86 -8.00 -28.39
CA TYR A 2 -44.40 -9.34 -28.17
C TYR A 2 -43.25 -10.24 -27.71
N MET A 3 -43.25 -10.69 -26.46
CA MET A 3 -42.29 -11.69 -25.98
C MET A 3 -42.72 -13.08 -26.45
N ASP A 4 -41.79 -13.78 -27.09
CA ASP A 4 -41.93 -15.14 -27.58
C ASP A 4 -42.17 -16.11 -26.39
N THR A 5 -43.30 -16.82 -26.38
CA THR A 5 -43.78 -17.58 -25.21
C THR A 5 -43.09 -18.93 -24.99
N LYS A 6 -42.05 -19.23 -25.77
CA LYS A 6 -41.25 -20.47 -25.68
C LYS A 6 -39.87 -20.32 -25.03
N SER A 7 -39.46 -19.13 -24.61
CA SER A 7 -38.14 -18.92 -24.01
C SER A 7 -38.11 -19.23 -22.51
N SER A 8 -37.00 -19.82 -22.04
CA SER A 8 -36.82 -20.14 -20.62
C SER A 8 -36.87 -18.86 -19.77
N ARG A 9 -37.26 -18.97 -18.49
CA ARG A 9 -37.31 -17.82 -17.56
C ARG A 9 -35.99 -17.03 -17.54
N LYS A 10 -34.87 -17.74 -17.59
CA LYS A 10 -33.52 -17.19 -17.68
C LYS A 10 -33.30 -16.35 -18.94
N GLU A 11 -33.76 -16.85 -20.09
CA GLU A 11 -33.61 -16.17 -21.36
C GLU A 11 -34.49 -14.92 -21.46
N ARG A 12 -35.67 -14.94 -20.83
CA ARG A 12 -36.52 -13.74 -20.67
C ARG A 12 -35.85 -12.66 -19.82
N VAL A 13 -35.17 -13.05 -18.74
CA VAL A 13 -34.35 -12.14 -17.92
C VAL A 13 -33.23 -11.54 -18.76
N TYR A 14 -32.54 -12.36 -19.56
CA TYR A 14 -31.47 -11.88 -20.42
C TYR A 14 -31.96 -10.86 -21.46
N GLN A 15 -33.04 -11.16 -22.18
CA GLN A 15 -33.61 -10.26 -23.20
C GLN A 15 -33.98 -8.89 -22.63
N VAL A 16 -34.58 -8.83 -21.43
CA VAL A 16 -34.90 -7.55 -20.78
C VAL A 16 -33.62 -6.76 -20.46
N VAL A 17 -32.56 -7.43 -20.01
CA VAL A 17 -31.27 -6.77 -19.76
C VAL A 17 -30.65 -6.25 -21.07
N GLN A 18 -30.71 -7.01 -22.16
CA GLN A 18 -30.21 -6.58 -23.47
C GLN A 18 -30.93 -5.33 -24.00
N ASP A 19 -32.26 -5.32 -23.99
CA ASP A 19 -33.06 -4.20 -24.49
C ASP A 19 -32.77 -2.90 -23.74
N LEU A 20 -32.65 -3.00 -22.41
CA LEU A 20 -32.40 -1.83 -21.57
C LEU A 20 -30.94 -1.37 -21.65
N THR A 21 -30.00 -2.31 -21.81
CA THR A 21 -28.59 -2.01 -22.09
C THR A 21 -28.46 -1.21 -23.39
N LYS A 22 -29.12 -1.63 -24.48
CA LYS A 22 -29.13 -0.92 -25.76
C LYS A 22 -29.70 0.49 -25.66
N LYS A 23 -30.81 0.66 -24.91
CA LYS A 23 -31.41 1.98 -24.65
C LYS A 23 -30.48 2.91 -23.85
N ALA A 24 -29.78 2.37 -22.85
CA ALA A 24 -28.83 3.14 -22.05
C ALA A 24 -27.63 3.61 -22.88
N ILE A 25 -27.08 2.74 -23.74
CA ILE A 25 -25.99 3.07 -24.67
C ILE A 25 -26.42 4.20 -25.64
N ALA A 26 -27.62 4.11 -26.21
CA ALA A 26 -28.14 5.11 -27.13
C ALA A 26 -28.32 6.51 -26.48
N ALA A 27 -28.60 6.56 -25.17
CA ALA A 27 -28.82 7.79 -24.43
C ALA A 27 -27.54 8.49 -23.92
N LYS A 28 -26.36 7.86 -24.05
CA LYS A 28 -25.05 8.37 -23.57
C LYS A 28 -25.02 8.83 -22.09
N ASN A 29 -25.85 8.23 -21.23
CA ASN A 29 -25.92 8.59 -19.81
C ASN A 29 -25.26 7.51 -18.96
N TYR A 30 -24.02 7.75 -18.48
CA TYR A 30 -23.13 6.71 -17.91
C TYR A 30 -23.11 6.62 -16.38
N SER A 31 -23.73 7.56 -15.66
CA SER A 31 -23.58 7.69 -14.20
C SER A 31 -24.37 6.68 -13.37
N ASN A 32 -25.19 5.81 -13.98
CA ASN A 32 -25.87 4.69 -13.32
C ASN A 32 -26.34 3.63 -14.34
N ILE A 33 -25.43 3.15 -15.18
CA ILE A 33 -25.76 2.13 -16.19
C ILE A 33 -25.82 0.74 -15.54
N GLY A 34 -27.02 0.16 -15.51
CA GLY A 34 -27.24 -1.24 -15.11
C GLY A 34 -28.57 -1.46 -14.41
N MET A 35 -28.96 -2.72 -14.29
CA MET A 35 -30.27 -3.13 -13.77
C MET A 35 -30.10 -3.94 -12.50
N ASP A 36 -30.83 -3.58 -11.43
CA ASP A 36 -30.90 -4.42 -10.25
C ASP A 36 -31.96 -5.53 -10.38
N ALA A 37 -31.88 -6.51 -9.49
CA ALA A 37 -32.82 -7.62 -9.45
C ALA A 37 -34.26 -7.17 -9.12
N TYR A 38 -34.44 -5.99 -8.51
CA TYR A 38 -35.77 -5.47 -8.16
C TYR A 38 -36.50 -4.95 -9.40
N VAL A 39 -35.85 -4.14 -10.22
CA VAL A 39 -36.42 -3.62 -11.48
C VAL A 39 -36.80 -4.77 -12.42
N ILE A 40 -35.95 -5.78 -12.54
CA ILE A 40 -36.21 -6.95 -13.39
C ILE A 40 -37.39 -7.78 -12.86
N SER A 41 -37.53 -7.88 -11.53
CA SER A 41 -38.65 -8.56 -10.89
C SER A 41 -40.01 -7.92 -11.22
N ILE A 42 -40.05 -6.59 -11.29
CA ILE A 42 -41.24 -5.82 -11.65
C ILE A 42 -41.60 -6.02 -13.12
N ILE A 43 -40.62 -5.89 -14.03
CA ILE A 43 -40.84 -5.98 -15.48
C ILE A 43 -41.36 -7.36 -15.88
N LEU A 44 -40.77 -8.42 -15.31
CA LEU A 44 -41.10 -9.79 -15.66
C LEU A 44 -42.18 -10.42 -14.77
N LYS A 45 -42.66 -9.69 -13.75
CA LYS A 45 -43.61 -10.17 -12.73
C LYS A 45 -43.15 -11.50 -12.09
N ILE A 46 -41.89 -11.55 -11.69
CA ILE A 46 -41.28 -12.70 -10.99
C ILE A 46 -40.78 -12.26 -9.61
N GLU A 47 -40.55 -13.18 -8.69
CA GLU A 47 -39.96 -12.81 -7.40
C GLU A 47 -38.52 -12.26 -7.55
N ARG A 48 -38.15 -11.29 -6.72
CA ARG A 48 -36.80 -10.70 -6.68
C ARG A 48 -35.71 -11.75 -6.44
N SER A 49 -35.98 -12.75 -5.61
CA SER A 49 -35.08 -13.88 -5.33
C SER A 49 -34.77 -14.67 -6.61
N ASN A 50 -35.80 -14.96 -7.41
CA ASN A 50 -35.68 -15.64 -8.69
C ASN A 50 -34.96 -14.77 -9.73
N ALA A 51 -35.30 -13.47 -9.84
CA ALA A 51 -34.59 -12.54 -10.72
C ALA A 51 -33.09 -12.46 -10.38
N SER A 52 -32.75 -12.36 -9.08
CA SER A 52 -31.37 -12.33 -8.62
C SER A 52 -30.62 -13.64 -8.92
N LYS A 53 -31.28 -14.79 -8.77
CA LYS A 53 -30.70 -16.09 -9.11
C LYS A 53 -30.35 -16.18 -10.59
N GLU A 54 -31.32 -15.89 -11.48
CA GLU A 54 -31.10 -15.96 -12.93
C GLU A 54 -30.02 -14.96 -13.41
N LEU A 55 -29.96 -13.76 -12.82
CA LEU A 55 -28.93 -12.76 -13.13
C LEU A 55 -27.53 -13.21 -12.72
N ASN A 56 -27.39 -13.84 -11.55
CA ASN A 56 -26.11 -14.39 -11.12
C ASN A 56 -25.70 -15.59 -11.98
N ASP A 57 -26.65 -16.42 -12.42
CA ASP A 57 -26.35 -17.55 -13.29
C ASP A 57 -25.98 -17.11 -14.72
N LEU A 58 -26.63 -16.07 -15.26
CA LEU A 58 -26.25 -15.45 -16.55
C LEU A 58 -24.87 -14.75 -16.48
N TRP A 59 -24.54 -14.15 -15.33
CA TRP A 59 -23.21 -13.59 -15.09
C TRP A 59 -22.13 -14.69 -15.02
N ARG A 60 -22.39 -15.80 -14.34
CA ARG A 60 -21.46 -16.96 -14.30
C ARG A 60 -21.22 -17.58 -15.67
N GLU A 61 -22.21 -17.52 -16.55
CA GLU A 61 -22.10 -17.95 -17.95
C GLU A 61 -21.34 -16.95 -18.84
N GLY A 62 -20.88 -15.81 -18.29
CA GLY A 62 -20.15 -14.80 -19.04
C GLY A 62 -21.01 -13.95 -19.97
N ARG A 63 -22.34 -13.96 -19.81
CA ARG A 63 -23.27 -13.21 -20.68
C ARG A 63 -23.56 -11.80 -20.15
N LEU A 64 -23.32 -11.56 -18.86
CA LEU A 64 -23.58 -10.29 -18.19
C LEU A 64 -22.32 -9.70 -17.54
N ILE A 65 -22.30 -8.38 -17.38
CA ILE A 65 -21.39 -7.64 -16.51
C ILE A 65 -22.12 -7.38 -15.18
N LYS A 66 -21.45 -7.61 -14.05
CA LYS A 66 -21.97 -7.38 -12.70
C LYS A 66 -21.24 -6.22 -12.02
N ILE A 67 -21.97 -5.20 -11.60
CA ILE A 67 -21.44 -4.01 -10.91
C ILE A 67 -21.81 -4.09 -9.44
N GLN A 68 -20.80 -4.13 -8.57
CA GLN A 68 -20.97 -4.27 -7.14
C GLN A 68 -21.33 -2.92 -6.51
N GLY A 69 -22.53 -2.84 -5.94
CA GLY A 69 -23.07 -1.65 -5.31
C GLY A 69 -24.25 -1.97 -4.39
N ARG A 70 -24.89 -0.92 -3.85
CA ARG A 70 -26.17 -1.01 -3.15
C ARG A 70 -27.14 -0.04 -3.85
N PRO A 71 -27.91 -0.49 -4.86
CA PRO A 71 -28.12 -1.88 -5.31
C PRO A 71 -27.02 -2.44 -6.25
N ILE A 72 -27.00 -3.77 -6.43
CA ILE A 72 -26.12 -4.46 -7.41
C ILE A 72 -26.75 -4.38 -8.79
N LEU A 73 -25.99 -3.97 -9.80
CA LEU A 73 -26.47 -3.75 -11.16
C LEU A 73 -25.89 -4.75 -12.16
N TYR A 74 -26.64 -5.07 -13.22
CA TYR A 74 -26.27 -5.98 -14.29
C TYR A 74 -26.47 -5.37 -15.68
N LEU A 75 -25.59 -5.74 -16.63
CA LEU A 75 -25.60 -5.29 -18.02
C LEU A 75 -25.31 -6.42 -18.99
N SER A 76 -25.80 -6.32 -20.22
CA SER A 76 -25.45 -7.26 -21.30
C SER A 76 -24.01 -7.04 -21.74
N LEU A 77 -23.17 -8.09 -21.65
CA LEU A 77 -21.77 -8.03 -22.10
C LEU A 77 -21.71 -7.90 -23.63
N GLU A 78 -22.49 -8.70 -24.35
CA GLU A 78 -22.49 -8.76 -25.81
C GLU A 78 -22.85 -7.40 -26.44
N ASP A 79 -23.91 -6.76 -25.94
CA ASP A 79 -24.36 -5.46 -26.48
C ASP A 79 -23.37 -4.33 -26.17
N PHE A 80 -22.66 -4.42 -25.05
CA PHE A 80 -21.62 -3.46 -24.69
C PHE A 80 -20.34 -3.64 -25.52
N VAL A 81 -19.92 -4.89 -25.75
CA VAL A 81 -18.75 -5.22 -26.60
C VAL A 81 -19.03 -4.80 -28.04
N ASN A 82 -20.25 -5.00 -28.54
CA ASN A 82 -20.64 -4.57 -29.88
C ASN A 82 -20.67 -3.04 -30.03
N ALA A 83 -21.08 -2.30 -28.99
CA ALA A 83 -21.09 -0.84 -29.02
C ALA A 83 -19.70 -0.20 -28.83
N TYR A 84 -18.78 -0.90 -28.14
CA TYR A 84 -17.42 -0.44 -27.86
C TYR A 84 -16.36 -1.53 -28.18
N PRO A 85 -16.16 -1.88 -29.46
CA PRO A 85 -15.39 -3.06 -29.89
C PRO A 85 -13.88 -3.03 -29.55
N ILE A 86 -13.35 -1.88 -29.10
CA ILE A 86 -11.92 -1.66 -28.84
C ILE A 86 -11.65 -1.56 -27.31
N LYS A 87 -12.68 -1.64 -26.45
CA LYS A 87 -12.53 -1.45 -24.99
C LYS A 87 -12.67 -2.77 -24.22
N TYR A 88 -11.70 -3.08 -23.36
CA TYR A 88 -11.80 -4.21 -22.43
C TYR A 88 -12.70 -3.82 -21.25
N ILE A 89 -13.83 -4.52 -21.12
CA ILE A 89 -14.76 -4.32 -20.00
C ILE A 89 -14.75 -5.60 -19.15
N PRO A 90 -14.35 -5.54 -17.87
CA PRO A 90 -14.38 -6.71 -17.01
C PRO A 90 -15.83 -7.15 -16.75
N THR A 91 -16.07 -8.46 -16.65
CA THR A 91 -17.39 -9.02 -16.31
C THR A 91 -17.81 -8.74 -14.87
N PHE A 92 -16.91 -8.22 -14.02
CA PHE A 92 -17.19 -7.84 -12.64
C PHE A 92 -16.50 -6.52 -12.29
N ILE A 93 -17.26 -5.56 -11.77
CA ILE A 93 -16.78 -4.25 -11.34
C ILE A 93 -16.94 -4.15 -9.81
N PRO A 94 -15.84 -3.95 -9.05
CA PRO A 94 -15.87 -3.94 -7.59
C PRO A 94 -16.47 -2.64 -7.02
N LYS A 95 -16.86 -2.69 -5.74
CA LYS A 95 -17.46 -1.56 -5.03
C LYS A 95 -16.51 -0.34 -5.03
N GLY A 96 -16.99 0.80 -5.52
CA GLY A 96 -16.22 2.04 -5.61
C GLY A 96 -15.64 2.36 -7.00
N LYS A 97 -15.81 1.49 -8.00
CA LYS A 97 -15.49 1.77 -9.42
C LYS A 97 -16.76 1.85 -10.26
N GLN A 98 -16.77 2.74 -11.25
CA GLN A 98 -17.89 2.92 -12.18
C GLN A 98 -17.54 2.38 -13.58
N LEU A 99 -18.55 2.07 -14.38
CA LEU A 99 -18.35 1.60 -15.76
C LEU A 99 -17.68 2.67 -16.64
N SER A 100 -17.91 3.95 -16.34
CA SER A 100 -17.26 5.11 -16.98
C SER A 100 -15.74 5.08 -16.86
N ASP A 101 -15.19 4.58 -15.74
CA ASP A 101 -13.73 4.48 -15.52
C ASP A 101 -13.05 3.59 -16.58
N TYR A 102 -13.79 2.62 -17.12
CA TYR A 102 -13.34 1.70 -18.18
C TYR A 102 -13.64 2.23 -19.59
N LEU A 103 -14.46 3.29 -19.70
CA LEU A 103 -14.80 3.96 -20.95
C LEU A 103 -13.95 5.22 -21.18
N GLU A 104 -13.53 5.93 -20.14
CA GLU A 104 -12.76 7.19 -20.24
C GLU A 104 -11.24 6.98 -20.18
N ALA A 105 -10.76 5.80 -19.77
CA ALA A 105 -9.34 5.42 -19.79
C ALA A 105 -8.79 5.14 -21.22
N GLY A 106 -9.27 5.88 -22.21
CA GLY A 106 -8.85 5.80 -23.61
C GLY A 106 -7.75 6.80 -23.93
N ASP A 107 -6.56 6.60 -23.36
CA ASP A 107 -5.27 6.97 -23.96
C ASP A 107 -4.08 6.23 -23.29
N GLU A 108 -4.30 4.98 -22.89
CA GLU A 108 -3.19 4.04 -22.71
C GLU A 108 -3.52 2.70 -23.39
N PRO A 109 -2.58 2.12 -24.16
CA PRO A 109 -2.80 0.85 -24.84
C PRO A 109 -2.96 -0.26 -23.80
N THR A 110 -4.18 -0.79 -23.74
CA THR A 110 -4.59 -2.14 -23.35
C THR A 110 -3.47 -3.04 -22.83
N LYS A 111 -3.37 -3.14 -21.50
CA LYS A 111 -2.85 -4.36 -20.86
C LYS A 111 -3.87 -5.48 -21.13
N THR A 112 -3.65 -6.21 -22.22
CA THR A 112 -3.81 -7.66 -22.18
C THR A 112 -3.22 -8.16 -20.86
N LYS A 113 -3.78 -9.22 -20.27
CA LYS A 113 -2.96 -10.05 -19.37
C LYS A 113 -1.81 -10.57 -20.22
N HIS A 114 -0.75 -9.79 -20.37
CA HIS A 114 0.53 -10.26 -20.83
C HIS A 114 0.92 -11.31 -19.80
N GLN A 115 0.85 -12.58 -20.20
CA GLN A 115 1.88 -13.50 -19.76
C GLN A 115 3.19 -12.73 -19.99
N ALA A 116 3.95 -12.51 -18.91
CA ALA A 116 5.20 -11.76 -18.99
C ALA A 116 6.00 -12.33 -20.17
N SER A 117 6.35 -11.50 -21.14
CA SER A 117 7.03 -11.98 -22.33
C SER A 117 8.41 -12.52 -21.97
N SER A 118 9.04 -13.33 -22.84
CA SER A 118 10.42 -13.79 -22.63
C SER A 118 11.37 -12.63 -22.26
N PHE A 119 11.18 -11.46 -22.87
CA PHE A 119 11.90 -10.23 -22.52
C PHE A 119 11.63 -9.70 -21.12
N ASP A 120 10.39 -9.78 -20.63
CA ASP A 120 10.03 -9.24 -19.31
C ASP A 120 10.54 -10.12 -18.16
N MET A 121 10.93 -11.38 -18.47
CA MET A 121 11.56 -12.31 -17.52
C MET A 121 13.09 -12.24 -17.52
N GLN A 122 13.70 -11.48 -18.43
CA GLN A 122 15.15 -11.40 -18.53
C GLN A 122 15.75 -10.56 -17.38
N VAL A 123 16.88 -11.01 -16.83
CA VAL A 123 17.62 -10.25 -15.82
C VAL A 123 18.11 -8.93 -16.42
N GLY A 124 17.68 -7.82 -15.81
CA GLY A 124 17.92 -6.46 -16.28
C GLY A 124 16.75 -5.83 -17.03
N ALA A 125 15.64 -6.55 -17.26
CA ALA A 125 14.50 -6.02 -18.02
C ALA A 125 13.79 -4.82 -17.36
N ARG A 126 13.98 -4.65 -16.05
CA ARG A 126 13.47 -3.53 -15.25
C ARG A 126 14.56 -2.55 -14.81
N GLY A 127 15.79 -2.73 -15.29
CA GLY A 127 16.93 -1.87 -14.97
C GLY A 127 17.81 -1.64 -16.19
N SER A 128 18.99 -2.26 -16.24
CA SER A 128 20.03 -1.94 -17.23
C SER A 128 19.69 -2.23 -18.69
N LEU A 129 18.64 -3.03 -18.97
CA LEU A 129 18.24 -3.40 -20.33
C LEU A 129 16.92 -2.77 -20.80
N VAL A 130 16.33 -1.86 -20.02
CA VAL A 130 15.00 -1.29 -20.32
C VAL A 130 14.97 -0.65 -21.72
N GLU A 131 15.91 0.22 -22.04
CA GLU A 131 15.96 0.92 -23.34
C GLU A 131 16.21 -0.05 -24.51
N GLN A 132 17.08 -1.03 -24.30
CA GLN A 132 17.43 -2.05 -25.29
C GLN A 132 16.22 -2.93 -25.61
N ILE A 133 15.47 -3.34 -24.59
CA ILE A 133 14.25 -4.15 -24.76
C ILE A 133 13.15 -3.33 -25.42
N LEU A 134 12.96 -2.06 -25.04
CA LEU A 134 11.98 -1.18 -25.68
C LEU A 134 12.29 -0.99 -27.17
N SER A 135 13.55 -0.74 -27.50
CA SER A 135 14.02 -0.61 -28.89
C SER A 135 13.82 -1.90 -29.68
N ALA A 136 14.12 -3.06 -29.07
CA ALA A 136 13.88 -4.37 -29.67
C ALA A 136 12.39 -4.64 -29.94
N LYS A 137 11.53 -4.38 -28.95
CA LYS A 137 10.07 -4.52 -29.09
C LYS A 137 9.52 -3.58 -30.17
N ALA A 138 10.01 -2.35 -30.27
CA ALA A 138 9.63 -1.41 -31.32
C ALA A 138 10.06 -1.90 -32.71
N ALA A 139 11.32 -2.36 -32.84
CA ALA A 139 11.85 -2.90 -34.08
C ALA A 139 11.06 -4.12 -34.59
N ILE A 140 10.71 -5.05 -33.70
CA ILE A 140 9.94 -6.26 -34.05
C ILE A 140 8.52 -5.93 -34.49
N ASN A 141 7.85 -4.99 -33.79
CA ASN A 141 6.44 -4.72 -34.03
C ASN A 141 6.17 -3.92 -35.31
N TYR A 142 7.21 -3.27 -35.87
CA TYR A 142 7.10 -2.44 -37.07
C TYR A 142 6.77 -3.27 -38.32
N PRO A 143 5.70 -2.95 -39.07
CA PRO A 143 5.30 -3.72 -40.25
C PRO A 143 6.24 -3.50 -41.47
N PRO A 144 6.31 -4.44 -42.43
CA PRO A 144 5.60 -5.73 -42.46
C PRO A 144 6.29 -6.86 -41.68
N TYR A 145 7.63 -6.85 -41.59
CA TYR A 145 8.41 -7.96 -41.00
C TYR A 145 9.38 -7.51 -39.90
N GLY A 146 9.29 -6.28 -39.41
CA GLY A 146 10.24 -5.69 -38.46
C GLY A 146 11.31 -4.82 -39.12
N LEU A 147 11.93 -3.95 -38.33
CA LEU A 147 13.04 -3.10 -38.75
C LEU A 147 14.38 -3.86 -38.68
N PRO A 148 15.27 -3.73 -39.69
CA PRO A 148 16.62 -4.24 -39.60
C PRO A 148 17.32 -3.70 -38.36
N THR A 149 17.88 -4.59 -37.55
CA THR A 149 18.48 -4.21 -36.25
C THR A 149 19.90 -4.73 -36.11
N LEU A 150 20.81 -3.86 -35.70
CA LEU A 150 22.21 -4.18 -35.38
C LEU A 150 22.40 -4.24 -33.86
N LEU A 151 22.88 -5.38 -33.36
CA LEU A 151 23.22 -5.61 -31.96
C LEU A 151 24.72 -5.38 -31.74
N CYS A 152 25.06 -4.39 -30.92
CA CYS A 152 26.44 -4.04 -30.58
C CYS A 152 26.75 -4.41 -29.12
N GLY A 153 28.04 -4.57 -28.80
CA GLY A 153 28.54 -4.79 -27.45
C GLY A 153 29.73 -5.75 -27.42
N ASN A 154 30.48 -5.80 -26.33
CA ASN A 154 31.68 -6.64 -26.23
C ASN A 154 31.39 -8.16 -26.34
N LEU A 155 32.46 -8.93 -26.41
CA LEU A 155 32.42 -10.39 -26.44
C LEU A 155 31.73 -10.96 -25.19
N GLY A 156 30.81 -11.90 -25.40
CA GLY A 156 30.19 -12.68 -24.34
C GLY A 156 29.11 -11.97 -23.50
N ILE A 157 28.58 -10.83 -23.94
CA ILE A 157 27.44 -10.14 -23.27
C ILE A 157 26.10 -10.86 -23.53
N GLY A 158 26.03 -11.72 -24.54
CA GLY A 158 24.81 -12.47 -24.88
C GLY A 158 23.99 -11.90 -26.04
N LYS A 159 24.62 -11.23 -27.02
CA LYS A 159 23.95 -10.72 -28.24
C LYS A 159 23.10 -11.76 -28.97
N MET A 160 23.62 -12.98 -29.13
CA MET A 160 22.88 -14.08 -29.75
C MET A 160 21.66 -14.50 -28.90
N GLN A 161 21.80 -14.54 -27.57
CA GLN A 161 20.66 -14.81 -26.69
C GLN A 161 19.61 -13.71 -26.81
N PHE A 162 20.02 -12.44 -26.81
CA PHE A 162 19.12 -11.31 -27.00
C PHE A 162 18.40 -11.36 -28.36
N ALA A 163 19.08 -11.77 -29.44
CA ALA A 163 18.45 -12.00 -30.74
C ALA A 163 17.44 -13.16 -30.73
N HIS A 164 17.70 -14.22 -29.97
CA HIS A 164 16.72 -15.27 -29.72
C HIS A 164 15.53 -14.77 -28.90
N ASP A 165 15.76 -13.95 -27.89
CA ASP A 165 14.70 -13.34 -27.08
C ASP A 165 13.81 -12.43 -27.97
N MET A 166 14.40 -11.73 -28.95
CA MET A 166 13.67 -10.99 -30.00
C MET A 166 12.75 -11.91 -30.82
N TYR A 167 13.26 -13.07 -31.23
CA TYR A 167 12.49 -14.05 -31.99
C TYR A 167 11.34 -14.64 -31.16
N ASP A 168 11.60 -15.03 -29.92
CA ASP A 168 10.60 -15.60 -29.02
C ASP A 168 9.47 -14.59 -28.75
N TYR A 169 9.82 -13.32 -28.50
CA TYR A 169 8.84 -12.25 -28.35
C TYR A 169 7.96 -12.05 -29.61
N ALA A 170 8.56 -12.15 -30.80
CA ALA A 170 7.81 -12.03 -32.05
C ALA A 170 6.82 -13.19 -32.26
N MET A 171 7.15 -14.40 -31.78
CA MET A 171 6.23 -15.55 -31.76
C MET A 171 5.12 -15.36 -30.73
N GLU A 172 5.47 -14.96 -29.51
CA GLU A 172 4.52 -14.73 -28.41
C GLU A 172 3.47 -13.65 -28.75
N THR A 173 3.88 -12.60 -29.46
CA THR A 173 3.00 -11.52 -29.89
C THR A 173 2.21 -11.83 -31.17
N GLY A 174 2.40 -13.01 -31.77
CA GLY A 174 1.73 -13.42 -33.00
C GLY A 174 2.15 -12.61 -34.23
N LYS A 175 3.25 -11.87 -34.16
CA LYS A 175 3.83 -11.14 -35.30
C LYS A 175 4.40 -12.09 -36.33
N PHE A 176 5.06 -13.15 -35.87
CA PHE A 176 5.49 -14.23 -36.72
C PHE A 176 4.53 -15.42 -36.64
N SER A 177 4.32 -16.07 -37.77
CA SER A 177 3.56 -17.32 -37.82
C SER A 177 4.30 -18.44 -37.09
N HIS A 178 3.58 -19.45 -36.61
CA HIS A 178 4.21 -20.63 -35.97
C HIS A 178 5.23 -21.38 -36.84
N ASN A 179 5.23 -21.17 -38.16
CA ASN A 179 6.14 -21.79 -39.12
C ASN A 179 7.34 -20.90 -39.49
N ALA A 180 7.42 -19.69 -38.94
CA ALA A 180 8.56 -18.82 -39.15
C ALA A 180 9.80 -19.42 -38.47
N ASN A 181 10.98 -19.22 -39.06
CA ASN A 181 12.23 -19.79 -38.55
C ASN A 181 13.21 -18.69 -38.15
N PHE A 182 14.05 -19.02 -37.18
CA PHE A 182 15.25 -18.25 -36.83
C PHE A 182 16.47 -18.86 -37.55
N VAL A 183 16.97 -18.20 -38.59
CA VAL A 183 18.08 -18.69 -39.41
C VAL A 183 19.36 -17.94 -39.06
N ILE A 184 20.35 -18.67 -38.55
CA ILE A 184 21.64 -18.10 -38.15
C ILE A 184 22.67 -18.23 -39.27
N ILE A 185 23.39 -17.15 -39.52
CA ILE A 185 24.56 -17.07 -40.41
C ILE A 185 25.75 -16.66 -39.56
N ASN A 186 26.63 -17.61 -39.28
CA ASN A 186 27.92 -17.29 -38.67
C ASN A 186 28.83 -16.66 -39.73
N CYS A 187 29.08 -15.35 -39.63
CA CYS A 187 29.86 -14.61 -40.63
C CYS A 187 31.33 -15.06 -40.68
N MET A 188 31.84 -15.64 -39.59
CA MET A 188 33.21 -16.20 -39.55
C MET A 188 33.44 -17.26 -40.63
N ASP A 189 32.42 -18.06 -40.95
CA ASP A 189 32.52 -19.12 -41.97
C ASP A 189 32.73 -18.57 -43.39
N TYR A 190 32.53 -17.25 -43.57
CA TYR A 190 32.54 -16.56 -44.86
C TYR A 190 33.56 -15.43 -44.96
N ALA A 191 34.44 -15.27 -43.97
CA ALA A 191 35.32 -14.10 -43.80
C ALA A 191 36.18 -13.71 -45.02
N ASN A 192 36.40 -14.64 -45.97
CA ASN A 192 37.14 -14.39 -47.21
C ASN A 192 36.48 -15.04 -48.45
N ASN A 193 35.18 -15.38 -48.37
CA ASN A 193 34.50 -16.09 -49.46
C ASN A 193 33.06 -15.62 -49.63
N ALA A 194 32.92 -14.37 -50.10
CA ALA A 194 31.63 -13.78 -50.44
C ALA A 194 30.83 -14.60 -51.48
N GLN A 195 31.51 -15.36 -52.36
CA GLN A 195 30.82 -16.24 -53.32
C GLN A 195 30.10 -17.39 -52.61
N ARG A 196 30.71 -18.01 -51.60
CA ARG A 196 30.09 -19.06 -50.80
C ARG A 196 28.90 -18.51 -50.00
N LEU A 197 29.03 -17.31 -49.43
CA LEU A 197 27.92 -16.63 -48.76
C LEU A 197 26.77 -16.37 -49.74
N ARG A 198 27.07 -15.82 -50.92
CA ARG A 198 26.11 -15.56 -52.00
C ARG A 198 25.34 -16.82 -52.42
N LEU A 199 26.04 -17.93 -52.63
CA LEU A 199 25.42 -19.22 -52.99
C LEU A 199 24.54 -19.77 -51.86
N ARG A 200 24.89 -19.52 -50.60
CA ARG A 200 24.09 -19.99 -49.47
C ARG A 200 22.85 -19.13 -49.23
N LEU A 201 23.00 -17.81 -49.37
CA LEU A 201 21.91 -16.83 -49.26
C LEU A 201 20.88 -16.98 -50.38
N PHE A 202 21.33 -17.07 -51.63
CA PHE A 202 20.45 -17.04 -52.80
C PHE A 202 20.18 -18.42 -53.42
N GLY A 203 20.99 -19.43 -53.10
CA GLY A 203 20.88 -20.80 -53.61
C GLY A 203 21.85 -21.10 -54.76
N SER A 204 21.74 -22.32 -55.31
CA SER A 204 22.52 -22.80 -56.46
C SER A 204 21.59 -23.32 -57.56
N LEU A 205 22.06 -23.26 -58.81
CA LEU A 205 21.37 -23.76 -60.00
C LEU A 205 21.15 -25.29 -59.96
N GLU A 206 22.03 -26.04 -59.30
CA GLU A 206 22.07 -27.50 -59.39
C GLU A 206 21.21 -28.22 -58.34
N LYS A 207 20.82 -27.55 -57.25
CA LYS A 207 20.09 -28.16 -56.14
C LYS A 207 18.80 -27.39 -55.84
N ARG A 208 17.65 -28.08 -55.90
CA ARG A 208 16.32 -27.58 -55.48
C ARG A 208 16.18 -27.43 -53.95
N THR A 209 17.28 -27.17 -53.23
CA THR A 209 17.27 -26.93 -51.79
C THR A 209 16.89 -25.48 -51.52
N LYS A 210 16.00 -25.24 -50.55
CA LYS A 210 15.66 -23.88 -50.10
C LYS A 210 16.92 -23.12 -49.68
N ASN A 211 17.08 -21.89 -50.15
CA ASN A 211 18.18 -21.02 -49.74
C ASN A 211 17.93 -20.45 -48.32
N LEU A 212 18.91 -19.75 -47.72
CA LEU A 212 18.75 -19.27 -46.34
C LEU A 212 17.65 -18.21 -46.18
N ILE A 213 17.45 -17.36 -47.19
CA ILE A 213 16.39 -16.34 -47.18
C ILE A 213 15.01 -17.01 -47.20
N GLU A 214 14.84 -18.03 -48.05
CA GLU A 214 13.61 -18.83 -48.13
C GLU A 214 13.36 -19.65 -46.87
N GLN A 215 14.41 -20.09 -46.17
CA GLN A 215 14.29 -20.76 -44.88
C GLN A 215 13.81 -19.78 -43.80
N ALA A 216 14.22 -18.51 -43.86
CA ALA A 216 13.87 -17.46 -42.90
C ALA A 216 12.52 -16.76 -43.20
N ASN A 217 11.81 -17.17 -44.25
CA ASN A 217 10.55 -16.53 -44.68
C ASN A 217 9.53 -16.44 -43.54
N GLY A 218 9.08 -15.22 -43.26
CA GLY A 218 8.16 -14.86 -42.16
C GLY A 218 8.81 -14.80 -40.77
N GLY A 219 10.13 -15.00 -40.66
CA GLY A 219 10.89 -15.02 -39.41
C GLY A 219 12.10 -14.10 -39.42
N ILE A 220 13.23 -14.57 -38.88
CA ILE A 220 14.46 -13.77 -38.73
C ILE A 220 15.62 -14.42 -39.48
N LEU A 221 16.37 -13.58 -40.20
CA LEU A 221 17.70 -13.89 -40.74
C LEU A 221 18.76 -13.17 -39.90
N PHE A 222 19.53 -13.92 -39.10
CA PHE A 222 20.50 -13.37 -38.15
C PHE A 222 21.94 -13.55 -38.65
N PHE A 223 22.65 -12.44 -38.84
CA PHE A 223 24.07 -12.41 -39.19
C PHE A 223 24.92 -12.20 -37.93
N ASP A 224 25.58 -13.25 -37.46
CA ASP A 224 26.43 -13.19 -36.27
C ASP A 224 27.87 -12.78 -36.63
N GLU A 225 28.41 -11.80 -35.91
CA GLU A 225 29.73 -11.21 -36.09
C GLU A 225 30.00 -10.60 -37.49
N VAL A 226 29.19 -9.63 -37.91
CA VAL A 226 29.31 -8.99 -39.25
C VAL A 226 30.65 -8.30 -39.52
N GLN A 227 31.39 -7.93 -38.47
CA GLN A 227 32.75 -7.38 -38.56
C GLN A 227 33.74 -8.33 -39.24
N LYS A 228 33.39 -9.62 -39.33
CA LYS A 228 34.20 -10.68 -39.91
C LYS A 228 34.00 -10.85 -41.41
N LEU A 229 32.96 -10.25 -41.99
CA LEU A 229 32.74 -10.28 -43.44
C LEU A 229 33.77 -9.38 -44.16
N ASP A 230 34.18 -9.80 -45.35
CA ASP A 230 34.93 -8.95 -46.27
C ASP A 230 34.04 -7.85 -46.87
N SER A 231 34.64 -6.87 -47.56
CA SER A 231 33.90 -5.75 -48.16
C SER A 231 32.78 -6.21 -49.10
N LYS A 232 33.01 -7.29 -49.86
CA LYS A 232 32.01 -7.87 -50.76
C LYS A 232 30.86 -8.54 -50.01
N GLY A 233 31.15 -9.25 -48.91
CA GLY A 233 30.13 -9.83 -48.03
C GLY A 233 29.28 -8.75 -47.36
N LYS A 234 29.90 -7.66 -46.92
CA LYS A 234 29.21 -6.49 -46.37
C LYS A 234 28.30 -5.81 -47.40
N GLU A 235 28.78 -5.67 -48.64
CA GLU A 235 27.99 -5.13 -49.75
C GLU A 235 26.74 -5.99 -50.03
N LEU A 236 26.85 -7.32 -49.98
CA LEU A 236 25.70 -8.23 -50.12
C LEU A 236 24.66 -8.03 -49.00
N LEU A 237 25.11 -7.82 -47.77
CA LEU A 237 24.22 -7.54 -46.64
C LEU A 237 23.52 -6.18 -46.80
N ILE A 238 24.27 -5.15 -47.21
CA ILE A 238 23.72 -3.81 -47.49
C ILE A 238 22.67 -3.89 -48.59
N ASP A 239 22.96 -4.61 -49.67
CA ASP A 239 22.03 -4.83 -50.77
C ASP A 239 20.73 -5.50 -50.31
N LEU A 240 20.83 -6.51 -49.43
CA LEU A 240 19.67 -7.18 -48.86
C LEU A 240 18.79 -6.24 -48.03
N ILE A 241 19.40 -5.40 -47.21
CA ILE A 241 18.70 -4.45 -46.35
C ILE A 241 18.06 -3.33 -47.18
N HIS A 242 18.81 -2.75 -48.12
CA HIS A 242 18.39 -1.57 -48.85
C HIS A 242 17.41 -1.88 -49.99
N LYS A 243 17.67 -2.94 -50.77
CA LYS A 243 16.82 -3.30 -51.92
C LYS A 243 15.61 -4.11 -51.52
N GLY A 244 15.66 -4.81 -50.37
CA GLY A 244 14.58 -5.68 -49.89
C GLY A 244 14.21 -6.82 -50.84
N THR A 245 15.01 -7.05 -51.88
CA THR A 245 14.73 -7.96 -52.99
C THR A 245 16.02 -8.63 -53.46
N TYR A 246 15.90 -9.84 -54.01
CA TYR A 246 17.03 -10.58 -54.54
C TYR A 246 16.66 -11.40 -55.78
N THR A 247 17.66 -11.78 -56.56
CA THR A 247 17.51 -12.70 -57.71
C THR A 247 18.29 -13.98 -57.46
N LYS A 248 17.69 -15.12 -57.80
CA LYS A 248 18.43 -16.38 -57.76
C LYS A 248 19.47 -16.41 -58.88
N PRO A 249 20.63 -17.06 -58.67
CA PRO A 249 21.62 -17.20 -59.74
C PRO A 249 20.99 -17.86 -60.98
N GLY A 250 21.04 -17.18 -62.12
CA GLY A 250 20.47 -17.64 -63.39
C GLY A 250 18.95 -17.44 -63.57
N GLU A 251 18.26 -16.84 -62.60
CA GLU A 251 16.88 -16.35 -62.76
C GLU A 251 16.87 -14.83 -62.96
N SER A 252 15.96 -14.33 -63.80
CA SER A 252 15.71 -12.87 -63.96
C SER A 252 14.58 -12.35 -63.06
N HIS A 253 13.91 -13.24 -62.32
CA HIS A 253 12.77 -12.90 -61.48
C HIS A 253 13.23 -12.33 -60.12
N LEU A 254 12.81 -11.11 -59.81
CA LEU A 254 13.01 -10.46 -58.50
C LEU A 254 12.11 -11.11 -57.44
N ARG A 255 12.67 -11.44 -56.28
CA ARG A 255 11.95 -12.02 -55.14
C ARG A 255 12.13 -11.14 -53.91
N ASP A 256 11.07 -10.96 -53.13
CA ASP A 256 11.11 -10.17 -51.91
C ASP A 256 11.81 -10.91 -50.76
N VAL A 257 12.51 -10.15 -49.92
CA VAL A 257 13.05 -10.62 -48.64
C VAL A 257 11.98 -10.45 -47.57
N ASN A 258 11.20 -11.51 -47.38
CA ASN A 258 10.10 -11.53 -46.40
C ASN A 258 10.59 -12.01 -45.03
N ALA A 259 11.61 -11.36 -44.46
CA ALA A 259 12.16 -11.71 -43.15
C ALA A 259 12.78 -10.49 -42.47
N MET A 260 12.77 -10.47 -41.14
CA MET A 260 13.52 -9.48 -40.37
C MET A 260 15.02 -9.76 -40.49
N ILE A 261 15.82 -8.73 -40.75
CA ILE A 261 17.28 -8.86 -40.76
C ILE A 261 17.82 -8.42 -39.41
N LEU A 262 18.50 -9.33 -38.71
CA LEU A 262 19.24 -9.03 -37.50
C LEU A 262 20.74 -9.20 -37.76
N ALA A 263 21.57 -8.35 -37.17
CA ALA A 263 23.02 -8.49 -37.23
C ALA A 263 23.65 -8.29 -35.86
N SER A 264 24.80 -8.91 -35.61
CA SER A 264 25.57 -8.74 -34.37
C SER A 264 27.00 -8.30 -34.68
N THR A 265 27.57 -7.45 -33.82
CA THR A 265 28.98 -7.06 -33.87
C THR A 265 29.59 -6.96 -32.48
N THR A 266 30.90 -7.19 -32.38
CA THR A 266 31.68 -6.91 -31.16
C THR A 266 32.26 -5.51 -31.13
N GLU A 267 32.17 -4.77 -32.23
CA GLU A 267 32.67 -3.41 -32.37
C GLU A 267 31.54 -2.39 -32.16
N GLU A 268 31.92 -1.14 -31.92
CA GLU A 268 30.98 -0.03 -31.90
C GLU A 268 30.43 0.26 -33.30
N ALA A 269 29.22 0.80 -33.38
CA ALA A 269 28.56 1.05 -34.66
C ALA A 269 29.30 2.08 -35.54
N ASP A 270 30.06 2.98 -34.92
CA ASP A 270 30.83 4.03 -35.57
C ASP A 270 32.28 3.62 -35.89
N SER A 271 32.67 2.36 -35.64
CA SER A 271 34.01 1.88 -35.96
C SER A 271 34.24 1.85 -37.48
N ASP A 272 35.47 2.13 -37.93
CA ASP A 272 35.82 2.13 -39.37
C ASP A 272 35.44 0.81 -40.09
N ASN A 273 35.49 -0.32 -39.37
CA ASN A 273 35.18 -1.63 -39.93
C ASN A 273 33.67 -1.84 -40.14
N ILE A 274 32.81 -1.22 -39.32
CA ILE A 274 31.35 -1.44 -39.29
C ILE A 274 30.55 -0.25 -39.81
N ILE A 275 31.08 0.96 -39.76
CA ILE A 275 30.38 2.21 -40.10
C ILE A 275 29.80 2.24 -41.52
N SER A 276 30.41 1.48 -42.45
CA SER A 276 29.90 1.31 -43.82
C SER A 276 28.59 0.53 -43.88
N VAL A 277 28.35 -0.37 -42.93
CA VAL A 277 27.18 -1.24 -42.85
C VAL A 277 26.16 -0.69 -41.84
N SER A 278 26.60 -0.17 -40.69
CA SER A 278 25.71 0.27 -39.60
C SER A 278 24.74 1.36 -40.02
N LYS A 279 25.11 2.25 -40.95
CA LYS A 279 24.24 3.32 -41.50
C LYS A 279 22.96 2.79 -42.16
N TYR A 280 22.94 1.54 -42.60
CA TYR A 280 21.78 0.91 -43.21
C TYR A 280 20.85 0.24 -42.19
N PHE A 281 21.27 0.15 -40.92
CA PHE A 281 20.44 -0.36 -39.83
C PHE A 281 19.73 0.80 -39.13
N PRO A 282 18.40 0.95 -39.28
CA PRO A 282 17.64 2.02 -38.62
C PRO A 282 17.61 1.88 -37.10
N VAL A 283 17.83 0.67 -36.57
CA VAL A 283 17.85 0.40 -35.12
C VAL A 283 19.21 -0.19 -34.75
N ILE A 284 19.89 0.47 -33.81
CA ILE A 284 21.16 0.02 -33.23
C ILE A 284 20.95 -0.15 -31.73
N ILE A 285 21.16 -1.37 -31.24
CA ILE A 285 20.99 -1.72 -29.82
C ILE A 285 22.35 -2.06 -29.24
N SER A 286 22.84 -1.24 -28.31
CA SER A 286 24.09 -1.51 -27.59
C SER A 286 23.80 -2.19 -26.26
N LEU A 287 24.32 -3.42 -26.07
CA LEU A 287 24.16 -4.17 -24.83
C LEU A 287 25.30 -3.85 -23.84
N PRO A 288 24.99 -3.56 -22.56
CA PRO A 288 25.99 -3.21 -21.56
C PRO A 288 26.80 -4.42 -21.07
N ASP A 289 28.07 -4.18 -20.74
CA ASP A 289 28.94 -5.15 -20.08
C ASP A 289 28.38 -5.54 -18.71
N ILE A 290 28.73 -6.73 -18.22
CA ILE A 290 28.22 -7.22 -16.92
C ILE A 290 28.61 -6.30 -15.75
N ASP A 291 29.75 -5.62 -15.85
CA ASP A 291 30.24 -4.71 -14.81
C ASP A 291 29.62 -3.30 -14.90
N GLN A 292 28.91 -2.99 -16.00
CA GLN A 292 28.12 -1.76 -16.15
C GLN A 292 26.69 -1.92 -15.63
N ARG A 293 26.26 -3.16 -15.35
CA ARG A 293 24.94 -3.47 -14.79
C ARG A 293 24.92 -3.23 -13.28
N ASP A 294 23.71 -3.10 -12.73
CA ASP A 294 23.55 -2.93 -11.28
C ASP A 294 24.07 -4.16 -10.52
N ILE A 295 24.56 -3.94 -9.29
CA ILE A 295 25.12 -5.01 -8.45
C ILE A 295 24.04 -6.07 -8.16
N LYS A 296 22.78 -5.66 -7.93
CA LYS A 296 21.68 -6.60 -7.67
C LYS A 296 21.40 -7.46 -8.90
N GLU A 297 21.40 -6.86 -10.10
CA GLU A 297 21.27 -7.59 -11.37
C GLU A 297 22.42 -8.58 -11.59
N LYS A 298 23.65 -8.18 -11.25
CA LYS A 298 24.81 -9.08 -11.34
C LYS A 298 24.67 -10.26 -10.38
N ILE A 299 24.24 -10.04 -9.14
CA ILE A 299 23.95 -11.11 -8.19
C ILE A 299 22.86 -12.03 -8.74
N GLU A 300 21.78 -11.47 -9.27
CA GLU A 300 20.69 -12.24 -9.84
C GLU A 300 21.14 -13.09 -11.02
N LEU A 301 21.96 -12.54 -11.94
CA LEU A 301 22.58 -13.30 -13.03
C LEU A 301 23.35 -14.50 -12.48
N ILE A 302 24.20 -14.30 -11.47
CA ILE A 302 24.98 -15.36 -10.84
C ILE A 302 24.06 -16.45 -10.26
N LEU A 303 23.05 -16.05 -9.49
CA LEU A 303 22.09 -17.00 -8.89
C LEU A 303 21.29 -17.76 -9.97
N SER A 304 20.91 -17.09 -11.06
CA SER A 304 20.20 -17.73 -12.17
C SER A 304 21.04 -18.82 -12.85
N TYR A 305 22.37 -18.63 -12.92
CA TYR A 305 23.27 -19.63 -13.49
C TYR A 305 23.53 -20.80 -12.53
N PHE A 306 23.65 -20.55 -11.23
CA PHE A 306 23.67 -21.63 -10.24
C PHE A 306 22.36 -22.43 -10.24
N SER A 307 21.21 -21.78 -10.39
CA SER A 307 19.91 -22.45 -10.57
C SER A 307 19.91 -23.39 -11.78
N LYS A 308 20.44 -22.92 -12.92
CA LYS A 308 20.58 -23.74 -14.13
C LYS A 308 21.53 -24.93 -13.92
N GLU A 309 22.67 -24.73 -13.26
CA GLU A 309 23.59 -25.82 -12.95
C GLU A 309 22.99 -26.83 -11.96
N ALA A 310 22.25 -26.40 -10.95
CA ALA A 310 21.55 -27.31 -10.03
C ALA A 310 20.56 -28.22 -10.78
N LYS A 311 19.77 -27.65 -11.70
CA LYS A 311 18.87 -28.40 -12.60
C LYS A 311 19.61 -29.37 -13.53
N ASN A 312 20.76 -28.94 -14.07
CA ASN A 312 21.54 -29.75 -15.00
C ASN A 312 22.21 -30.94 -14.29
N ILE A 313 22.80 -30.70 -13.11
CA ILE A 313 23.48 -31.70 -12.29
C ILE A 313 22.46 -32.59 -11.57
N LYS A 314 21.23 -32.09 -11.34
CA LYS A 314 20.17 -32.71 -10.55
C LYS A 314 20.61 -33.02 -9.12
N LEU A 315 21.36 -32.08 -8.54
CA LEU A 315 21.78 -32.13 -7.14
C LEU A 315 21.58 -30.75 -6.51
N PRO A 316 21.20 -30.70 -5.23
CA PRO A 316 21.19 -29.45 -4.47
C PRO A 316 22.59 -28.82 -4.42
N ILE A 317 22.66 -27.50 -4.57
CA ILE A 317 23.90 -26.71 -4.51
C ILE A 317 23.86 -25.81 -3.27
N ARG A 318 24.96 -25.76 -2.52
CA ARG A 318 25.12 -24.88 -1.35
C ARG A 318 26.46 -24.15 -1.40
N PHE A 319 26.46 -22.85 -1.08
CA PHE A 319 27.69 -22.07 -0.89
C PHE A 319 27.49 -20.88 0.05
N SER A 320 28.56 -20.36 0.65
CA SER A 320 28.47 -19.22 1.56
C SER A 320 28.29 -17.87 0.82
N LYS A 321 27.81 -16.85 1.53
CA LYS A 321 27.78 -15.47 1.04
C LYS A 321 29.16 -14.98 0.59
N ASP A 322 30.23 -15.42 1.23
CA ASP A 322 31.59 -15.02 0.83
C ASP A 322 32.01 -15.62 -0.52
N VAL A 323 31.56 -16.84 -0.83
CA VAL A 323 31.74 -17.42 -2.16
C VAL A 323 30.98 -16.60 -3.19
N LEU A 324 29.73 -16.21 -2.90
CA LEU A 324 28.96 -15.32 -3.77
C LEU A 324 29.66 -13.98 -3.96
N PHE A 325 30.19 -13.41 -2.88
CA PHE A 325 30.94 -12.15 -2.89
C PHE A 325 32.10 -12.20 -3.88
N CYS A 326 32.87 -13.30 -3.93
CA CYS A 326 33.94 -13.49 -4.93
C CYS A 326 33.42 -13.41 -6.36
N PHE A 327 32.28 -14.04 -6.68
CA PHE A 327 31.68 -13.98 -8.02
C PHE A 327 31.17 -12.57 -8.38
N VAL A 328 30.59 -11.85 -7.44
CA VAL A 328 30.05 -10.50 -7.66
C VAL A 328 31.19 -9.49 -7.85
N GLN A 329 32.23 -9.61 -7.05
CA GLN A 329 33.39 -8.71 -7.08
C GLN A 329 34.25 -8.93 -8.34
N ALA A 330 34.31 -10.14 -8.87
CA ALA A 330 35.14 -10.46 -10.03
C ALA A 330 34.72 -9.68 -11.28
N ARG A 331 35.72 -9.24 -12.07
CA ARG A 331 35.52 -8.65 -13.40
C ARG A 331 35.68 -9.69 -14.50
N TYR A 332 34.78 -9.73 -15.44
CA TYR A 332 34.75 -10.77 -16.47
C TYR A 332 35.17 -10.21 -17.82
N LYS A 333 36.34 -10.61 -18.32
CA LYS A 333 36.90 -10.12 -19.59
C LYS A 333 36.02 -10.48 -20.79
N THR A 334 35.41 -11.66 -20.77
CA THR A 334 34.41 -12.09 -21.76
C THR A 334 33.01 -12.13 -21.18
N ASN A 335 32.71 -11.21 -20.25
CA ASN A 335 31.40 -10.96 -19.68
C ASN A 335 30.69 -12.25 -19.18
N ILE A 336 29.45 -12.45 -19.60
CA ILE A 336 28.59 -13.55 -19.14
C ILE A 336 29.17 -14.91 -19.53
N THR A 337 29.88 -15.01 -20.66
CA THR A 337 30.53 -16.26 -21.07
C THR A 337 31.59 -16.70 -20.07
N GLN A 338 32.44 -15.78 -19.59
CA GLN A 338 33.42 -16.12 -18.55
C GLN A 338 32.72 -16.45 -17.23
N LEU A 339 31.74 -15.66 -16.80
CA LEU A 339 31.00 -15.92 -15.57
C LEU A 339 30.40 -17.33 -15.54
N ARG A 340 29.73 -17.74 -16.62
CA ARG A 340 29.17 -19.09 -16.77
C ARG A 340 30.24 -20.17 -16.66
N SER A 341 31.40 -19.94 -17.28
CA SER A 341 32.53 -20.87 -17.26
C SER A 341 33.09 -21.02 -15.84
N GLU A 342 33.26 -19.92 -15.10
CA GLU A 342 33.72 -19.94 -13.72
C GLU A 342 32.75 -20.68 -12.78
N ILE A 343 31.44 -20.41 -12.90
CA ILE A 343 30.40 -21.12 -12.13
C ILE A 343 30.46 -22.62 -12.41
N LYS A 344 30.55 -23.01 -13.69
CA LYS A 344 30.60 -24.41 -14.11
C LYS A 344 31.87 -25.11 -13.61
N LEU A 345 33.01 -24.42 -13.61
CA LEU A 345 34.27 -24.92 -13.06
C LEU A 345 34.21 -25.11 -11.53
N ALA A 346 33.60 -24.17 -10.80
CA ALA A 346 33.40 -24.30 -9.37
C ALA A 346 32.50 -25.50 -9.04
N CYS A 347 31.40 -25.66 -9.79
CA CYS A 347 30.49 -26.80 -9.65
C CYS A 347 31.20 -28.12 -9.99
N SER A 348 31.98 -28.18 -11.08
CA SER A 348 32.65 -29.42 -11.50
C SER A 348 33.71 -29.87 -10.49
N ARG A 349 34.46 -28.93 -9.89
CA ARG A 349 35.43 -29.23 -8.83
C ARG A 349 34.74 -29.72 -7.56
N ALA A 350 33.68 -29.05 -7.12
CA ALA A 350 32.89 -29.49 -5.96
C ALA A 350 32.22 -30.86 -6.19
N TYR A 351 31.84 -31.17 -7.44
CA TYR A 351 31.28 -32.47 -7.79
C TYR A 351 32.28 -33.63 -7.58
N LEU A 352 33.59 -33.40 -7.74
CA LEU A 352 34.61 -34.42 -7.47
C LEU A 352 34.65 -34.82 -5.99
N ASP A 353 34.34 -33.91 -5.08
CA ASP A 353 34.31 -34.19 -3.64
C ASP A 353 33.08 -35.03 -3.26
N ILE A 354 31.96 -34.84 -3.95
CA ILE A 354 30.77 -35.71 -3.81
C ILE A 354 31.11 -37.14 -4.22
N LEU A 355 31.80 -37.33 -5.34
CA LEU A 355 32.17 -38.67 -5.82
C LEU A 355 33.04 -39.44 -4.80
N LYS A 356 33.83 -38.73 -3.98
CA LYS A 356 34.66 -39.32 -2.93
C LYS A 356 33.91 -39.57 -1.62
N SER A 357 32.96 -38.69 -1.27
CA SER A 357 32.32 -38.65 0.05
C SER A 357 30.90 -39.23 0.10
N HIS A 358 30.31 -39.58 -1.05
CA HIS A 358 28.89 -39.96 -1.18
C HIS A 358 27.88 -38.94 -0.64
N SER A 359 28.28 -37.67 -0.50
CA SER A 359 27.37 -36.57 -0.14
C SER A 359 26.28 -36.39 -1.20
N ARG A 360 25.05 -36.06 -0.76
CA ARG A 360 23.93 -35.74 -1.66
C ARG A 360 23.80 -34.25 -1.96
N ILE A 361 24.69 -33.41 -1.42
CA ILE A 361 24.66 -31.96 -1.59
C ILE A 361 26.02 -31.50 -2.11
N LEU A 362 25.99 -30.66 -3.16
CA LEU A 362 27.16 -30.06 -3.78
C LEU A 362 27.53 -28.78 -3.03
N THR A 363 28.53 -28.86 -2.15
CA THR A 363 29.01 -27.72 -1.37
C THR A 363 30.18 -27.05 -2.07
N ILE A 364 30.03 -25.78 -2.44
CA ILE A 364 31.09 -24.98 -3.05
C ILE A 364 31.75 -24.13 -1.96
N SER A 365 33.07 -24.27 -1.82
CA SER A 365 33.93 -23.51 -0.92
C SER A 365 35.06 -22.86 -1.70
N PHE A 366 35.87 -22.03 -1.04
CA PHE A 366 36.97 -21.29 -1.69
C PHE A 366 37.95 -22.17 -2.47
N GLN A 367 38.19 -23.41 -2.05
CA GLN A 367 39.10 -24.34 -2.73
C GLN A 367 38.63 -24.74 -4.14
N HIS A 368 37.33 -24.59 -4.41
CA HIS A 368 36.75 -24.88 -5.73
C HIS A 368 36.83 -23.70 -6.68
N LEU A 369 37.07 -22.48 -6.19
CA LEU A 369 37.14 -21.27 -7.00
C LEU A 369 38.46 -21.19 -7.78
N SER A 370 38.46 -20.48 -8.89
CA SER A 370 39.70 -20.20 -9.64
C SER A 370 40.53 -19.14 -8.92
N ASN A 371 41.85 -19.16 -9.15
CA ASN A 371 42.74 -18.12 -8.62
C ASN A 371 42.34 -16.73 -9.12
N ASP A 372 41.76 -16.64 -10.32
CA ASP A 372 41.27 -15.39 -10.90
C ASP A 372 40.10 -14.78 -10.12
N LEU A 373 39.25 -15.61 -9.49
CA LEU A 373 38.19 -15.15 -8.57
C LEU A 373 38.76 -14.76 -7.20
N LEU A 374 39.80 -15.44 -6.73
CA LEU A 374 40.38 -15.23 -5.39
C LEU A 374 41.34 -14.03 -5.33
N ASN A 375 42.12 -13.76 -6.38
CA ASN A 375 43.26 -12.84 -6.36
C ASN A 375 42.94 -11.38 -6.76
N ARG A 376 41.67 -10.96 -6.78
CA ARG A 376 41.29 -9.61 -7.27
C ARG A 376 40.93 -8.65 -6.14
N THR A 377 41.85 -7.72 -5.85
CA THR A 377 41.64 -6.58 -4.96
C THR A 377 41.03 -5.40 -5.71
N TYR A 378 39.94 -4.83 -5.18
CA TYR A 378 39.31 -3.62 -5.72
C TYR A 378 38.80 -2.72 -4.58
N ASN A 379 38.54 -1.46 -4.94
CA ASN A 379 38.15 -0.32 -4.10
C ASN A 379 37.19 -0.67 -2.95
N GLY A 380 37.46 -0.11 -1.77
CA GLY A 380 36.69 -0.34 -0.54
C GLY A 380 35.19 -0.01 -0.64
N ASP A 381 34.80 0.92 -1.50
CA ASP A 381 33.39 1.35 -1.62
C ASP A 381 32.49 0.31 -2.30
N SER A 382 32.96 -0.34 -3.37
CA SER A 382 32.19 -1.42 -4.02
C SER A 382 32.04 -2.62 -3.08
N LYS A 383 33.07 -2.93 -2.29
CA LYS A 383 33.03 -3.99 -1.28
C LYS A 383 31.95 -3.73 -0.24
N LYS A 384 31.86 -2.49 0.29
CA LYS A 384 30.81 -2.09 1.25
C LYS A 384 29.41 -2.23 0.66
N LYS A 385 29.20 -1.79 -0.59
CA LYS A 385 27.90 -1.90 -1.28
C LYS A 385 27.48 -3.36 -1.47
N ILE A 386 28.39 -4.22 -1.95
CA ILE A 386 28.09 -5.65 -2.12
C ILE A 386 27.79 -6.29 -0.76
N SER A 387 28.58 -6.01 0.28
CA SER A 387 28.34 -6.58 1.61
C SER A 387 26.99 -6.15 2.20
N LEU A 388 26.57 -4.89 1.98
CA LEU A 388 25.26 -4.40 2.41
C LEU A 388 24.13 -5.21 1.75
N ILE A 389 24.21 -5.46 0.44
CA ILE A 389 23.21 -6.25 -0.29
C ILE A 389 23.22 -7.70 0.19
N LEU A 390 24.39 -8.33 0.30
CA LEU A 390 24.49 -9.73 0.75
C LEU A 390 24.05 -9.92 2.21
N ASN A 391 24.17 -8.89 3.06
CA ASN A 391 23.66 -8.93 4.42
C ASN A 391 22.13 -8.97 4.50
N GLN A 392 21.41 -8.59 3.43
CA GLN A 392 19.94 -8.72 3.35
C GLN A 392 19.47 -10.18 3.26
N PHE A 393 20.36 -11.09 2.84
CA PHE A 393 20.07 -12.52 2.74
C PHE A 393 19.96 -13.11 4.16
N PRO A 394 18.93 -13.91 4.48
CA PRO A 394 18.68 -14.36 5.86
C PRO A 394 19.72 -15.39 6.34
N ASN A 395 20.25 -16.20 5.44
CA ASN A 395 21.14 -17.31 5.75
C ASN A 395 22.57 -17.01 5.30
N GLU A 396 23.57 -17.43 6.08
CA GLU A 396 24.98 -17.35 5.69
C GLU A 396 25.31 -18.17 4.44
N ASN A 397 24.51 -19.20 4.16
CA ASN A 397 24.65 -20.05 3.00
C ASN A 397 23.45 -19.90 2.08
N ILE A 398 23.74 -19.77 0.80
CA ILE A 398 22.78 -19.79 -0.29
C ILE A 398 22.57 -21.24 -0.69
N PHE A 399 21.29 -21.61 -0.85
CA PHE A 399 20.89 -22.97 -1.14
C PHE A 399 19.99 -23.02 -2.37
N PHE A 400 20.32 -23.93 -3.28
CA PHE A 400 19.50 -24.33 -4.41
C PHE A 400 19.08 -25.78 -4.23
N ASP A 401 17.80 -26.07 -4.43
CA ASP A 401 17.35 -27.45 -4.55
C ASP A 401 17.74 -28.06 -5.92
N GLU A 402 17.47 -29.36 -6.10
CA GLU A 402 17.72 -30.09 -7.36
C GLU A 402 16.93 -29.55 -8.56
N ASN A 403 15.84 -28.81 -8.30
CA ASN A 403 15.03 -28.13 -9.30
C ASN A 403 15.52 -26.69 -9.54
N GLY A 404 16.64 -26.28 -8.94
CA GLY A 404 17.21 -24.94 -9.06
C GLY A 404 16.40 -23.84 -8.38
N SER A 405 15.45 -24.17 -7.51
CA SER A 405 14.73 -23.20 -6.70
C SER A 405 15.65 -22.67 -5.59
N CYS A 406 15.67 -21.35 -5.42
CA CYS A 406 16.42 -20.68 -4.37
C CYS A 406 15.50 -19.65 -3.71
N SER A 407 15.26 -19.81 -2.41
CA SER A 407 14.44 -18.88 -1.64
C SER A 407 15.12 -17.51 -1.48
N ASP A 408 16.43 -17.43 -1.68
CA ASP A 408 17.17 -16.21 -1.40
C ASP A 408 17.06 -15.15 -2.52
N THR A 409 16.61 -15.54 -3.72
CA THR A 409 16.43 -14.61 -4.86
C THR A 409 15.35 -13.55 -4.59
N GLN A 410 14.35 -13.87 -3.76
CA GLN A 410 13.29 -12.91 -3.39
C GLN A 410 13.84 -11.69 -2.65
N TYR A 411 15.00 -11.82 -1.98
CA TYR A 411 15.59 -10.75 -1.16
C TYR A 411 16.29 -9.66 -1.99
N LEU A 412 16.55 -9.90 -3.28
CA LEU A 412 17.16 -8.91 -4.18
C LEU A 412 16.19 -7.80 -4.61
N TYR A 413 14.88 -8.06 -4.55
CA TYR A 413 13.82 -7.26 -5.16
C TYR A 413 12.88 -6.58 -4.16
N HIS A 414 13.24 -6.59 -2.88
CA HIS A 414 12.42 -5.93 -1.87
C HIS A 414 12.77 -4.44 -1.79
N ASP A 415 11.72 -3.62 -1.99
CA ASP A 415 11.76 -2.16 -2.07
C ASP A 415 12.66 -1.52 -1.00
N GLU A 416 13.57 -0.67 -1.44
CA GLU A 416 14.35 0.25 -0.60
C GLU A 416 13.46 1.22 0.20
N ASN A 417 12.20 1.37 -0.22
CA ASN A 417 11.23 2.31 0.34
C ASN A 417 10.86 2.05 1.82
N ASN A 418 11.08 0.84 2.35
CA ASN A 418 10.71 0.54 3.74
C ASN A 418 11.82 0.81 4.78
N VAL A 419 13.07 1.06 4.34
CA VAL A 419 14.13 1.52 5.26
C VAL A 419 14.17 3.06 5.32
N GLN A 420 13.73 3.74 4.26
CA GLN A 420 13.56 5.19 4.24
C GLN A 420 12.48 5.70 5.21
N LEU A 421 11.47 4.89 5.55
CA LEU A 421 10.47 5.20 6.58
C LEU A 421 11.04 5.31 8.01
N LEU A 422 12.35 5.09 8.21
CA LEU A 422 13.03 5.23 9.50
C LEU A 422 14.04 6.40 9.53
N GLU A 423 14.13 7.19 8.46
CA GLU A 423 14.85 8.47 8.51
C GLU A 423 13.93 9.49 9.18
N ASP A 424 14.45 10.15 10.21
CA ASP A 424 13.69 11.06 11.07
C ASP A 424 13.12 12.21 10.20
N ASN A 425 11.80 12.39 10.21
CA ASN A 425 11.23 13.67 9.77
C ASN A 425 11.72 14.74 10.75
N GLU A 426 12.15 15.90 10.24
CA GLU A 426 12.70 17.03 11.02
C GLU A 426 11.62 17.76 11.84
N ASP A 427 10.78 17.03 12.57
CA ASP A 427 9.77 17.61 13.46
C ASP A 427 10.28 17.49 14.91
N ASN A 428 10.44 18.64 15.59
CA ASN A 428 10.77 18.71 17.02
C ASN A 428 9.59 18.20 17.86
N ILE A 429 9.47 16.88 17.97
CA ILE A 429 8.42 16.18 18.72
C ILE A 429 8.90 15.94 20.16
N GLY A 430 7.96 15.86 21.11
CA GLY A 430 8.27 15.49 22.50
C GLY A 430 8.89 14.09 22.61
N LEU A 431 9.79 13.88 23.57
CA LEU A 431 10.54 12.62 23.71
C LEU A 431 9.61 11.41 23.97
N SER A 432 8.51 11.63 24.69
CA SER A 432 7.48 10.63 24.95
C SER A 432 6.75 10.21 23.66
N GLU A 433 6.35 11.19 22.84
CA GLU A 433 5.67 10.96 21.57
C GLU A 433 6.60 10.31 20.53
N TYR A 434 7.87 10.74 20.45
CA TYR A 434 8.89 10.11 19.61
C TYR A 434 9.10 8.62 19.97
N THR A 435 9.15 8.32 21.27
CA THR A 435 9.30 6.95 21.78
C THR A 435 8.09 6.08 21.43
N ALA A 436 6.87 6.61 21.58
CA ALA A 436 5.63 5.93 21.23
C ALA A 436 5.53 5.60 19.73
N GLN A 437 5.86 6.57 18.87
CA GLN A 437 5.90 6.37 17.42
C GLN A 437 6.86 5.23 17.04
N ARG A 438 8.08 5.20 17.60
CA ARG A 438 9.04 4.13 17.32
C ARG A 438 8.61 2.76 17.83
N LEU A 439 7.99 2.69 19.01
CA LEU A 439 7.45 1.43 19.53
C LEU A 439 6.33 0.85 18.66
N SER A 440 5.47 1.71 18.09
CA SER A 440 4.42 1.27 17.17
C SER A 440 4.98 0.62 15.90
N LEU A 441 6.05 1.19 15.31
CA LEU A 441 6.71 0.69 14.11
C LEU A 441 7.32 -0.71 14.31
N LEU A 442 7.73 -1.03 15.54
CA LEU A 442 8.38 -2.31 15.87
C LEU A 442 7.39 -3.48 15.97
N LYS A 443 6.09 -3.23 16.15
CA LYS A 443 5.09 -4.30 16.29
C LYS A 443 4.79 -5.02 14.98
N VAL A 444 4.81 -4.29 13.86
CA VAL A 444 4.52 -4.83 12.52
C VAL A 444 5.81 -5.23 11.79
N MET A 445 6.96 -5.17 12.46
CA MET A 445 8.26 -5.32 11.83
C MET A 445 8.53 -6.77 11.37
N PRO A 446 8.63 -7.05 10.05
CA PRO A 446 8.98 -8.36 9.55
C PRO A 446 10.37 -8.80 10.04
N LYS A 447 10.58 -10.10 10.26
CA LYS A 447 11.88 -10.67 10.67
C LYS A 447 13.07 -10.18 9.81
N ARG A 448 12.82 -9.80 8.55
CA ARG A 448 13.80 -9.27 7.59
C ARG A 448 14.32 -7.88 7.97
N GLN A 449 13.44 -6.97 8.39
CA GLN A 449 13.83 -5.63 8.86
C GLN A 449 14.57 -5.72 10.19
N GLN A 450 14.21 -6.68 11.04
CA GLN A 450 14.92 -6.95 12.29
C GLN A 450 16.39 -7.33 12.05
N ILE A 451 16.67 -8.13 11.02
CA ILE A 451 18.04 -8.50 10.63
C ILE A 451 18.81 -7.28 10.13
N ALA A 452 18.19 -6.45 9.28
CA ALA A 452 18.81 -5.23 8.75
C ALA A 452 19.16 -4.22 9.85
N ILE A 453 18.28 -4.04 10.84
CA ILE A 453 18.51 -3.15 11.99
C ILE A 453 19.61 -3.70 12.88
N LYS A 454 19.63 -5.00 13.18
CA LYS A 454 20.73 -5.62 13.93
C LYS A 454 22.08 -5.41 13.25
N ALA A 455 22.12 -5.43 11.92
CA ALA A 455 23.33 -5.19 11.14
C ALA A 455 23.80 -3.73 11.11
N MET A 456 23.02 -2.78 11.64
CA MET A 456 23.47 -1.38 11.80
C MET A 456 24.57 -1.24 12.85
N LEU A 457 24.60 -2.15 13.83
CA LEU A 457 25.64 -2.24 14.84
C LEU A 457 26.59 -3.41 14.55
N THR A 458 27.78 -3.38 15.15
CA THR A 458 28.70 -4.53 15.08
C THR A 458 28.17 -5.65 15.98
N PRO A 459 28.46 -6.94 15.68
CA PRO A 459 28.01 -8.06 16.53
C PRO A 459 28.40 -7.86 18.00
N ILE A 460 29.63 -7.42 18.25
CA ILE A 460 30.14 -7.10 19.60
C ILE A 460 29.27 -6.05 20.30
N ALA A 461 28.84 -4.99 19.59
CA ALA A 461 28.01 -3.95 20.19
C ALA A 461 26.60 -4.49 20.55
N VAL A 462 26.01 -5.31 19.68
CA VAL A 462 24.70 -5.94 19.93
C VAL A 462 24.76 -6.88 21.14
N ASP A 463 25.80 -7.73 21.21
CA ASP A 463 26.00 -8.66 22.31
C ASP A 463 26.24 -7.92 23.64
N THR A 464 27.03 -6.84 23.62
CA THR A 464 27.26 -5.99 24.81
C THR A 464 25.97 -5.37 25.32
N ILE A 465 25.12 -4.83 24.42
CA ILE A 465 23.82 -4.26 24.79
C ILE A 465 22.92 -5.33 25.40
N TYR A 466 22.90 -6.53 24.81
CA TYR A 466 22.13 -7.65 25.33
C TYR A 466 22.58 -8.06 26.74
N GLU A 467 23.89 -8.15 26.99
CA GLU A 467 24.45 -8.46 28.30
C GLU A 467 24.09 -7.40 29.35
N ILE A 468 24.19 -6.11 29.03
CA ILE A 468 23.87 -5.02 29.97
C ILE A 468 22.41 -5.11 30.42
N ILE A 469 21.49 -5.31 29.47
CA ILE A 469 20.05 -5.37 29.77
C ILE A 469 19.68 -6.61 30.56
N THR A 470 20.27 -7.76 30.21
CA THR A 470 19.94 -9.04 30.85
C THR A 470 20.54 -9.23 32.25
N ARG A 471 21.37 -8.30 32.73
CA ARG A 471 21.77 -8.22 34.14
C ARG A 471 20.56 -8.07 35.06
N GLU A 472 19.55 -7.35 34.60
CA GLU A 472 18.35 -7.09 35.37
C GLU A 472 17.28 -8.15 35.13
N MET A 473 16.80 -8.78 36.21
CA MET A 473 15.79 -9.85 36.13
C MET A 473 14.51 -9.38 35.41
N ILE A 474 14.19 -8.09 35.51
CA ILE A 474 13.04 -7.44 34.88
C ILE A 474 13.11 -7.50 33.34
N PHE A 475 14.29 -7.60 32.74
CA PHE A 475 14.42 -7.67 31.28
C PHE A 475 14.74 -9.08 30.76
N THR A 476 14.68 -10.11 31.61
CA THR A 476 14.90 -11.50 31.19
C THR A 476 13.88 -11.97 30.14
N ASN A 477 12.63 -11.50 30.22
CA ASN A 477 11.56 -11.74 29.24
C ASN A 477 11.72 -10.96 27.93
N LEU A 478 12.67 -10.02 27.84
CA LEU A 478 12.95 -9.25 26.64
C LEU A 478 13.53 -10.14 25.52
N SER A 479 14.13 -11.27 25.91
CA SER A 479 14.51 -12.38 25.02
C SER A 479 13.33 -13.02 24.28
N LEU A 480 12.12 -12.98 24.85
CA LEU A 480 10.90 -13.53 24.26
C LEU A 480 10.23 -12.56 23.27
N ASN A 481 10.50 -11.25 23.38
CA ASN A 481 9.99 -10.21 22.49
C ASN A 481 11.10 -9.61 21.63
N SER A 482 11.50 -10.34 20.57
CA SER A 482 12.58 -9.94 19.66
C SER A 482 12.42 -8.51 19.13
N ASN A 483 11.20 -8.06 18.89
CA ASN A 483 10.93 -6.73 18.30
C ASN A 483 11.28 -5.57 19.24
N LEU A 484 11.09 -5.72 20.56
CA LEU A 484 11.41 -4.67 21.53
C LEU A 484 12.93 -4.49 21.65
N PHE A 485 13.68 -5.60 21.65
CA PHE A 485 15.13 -5.56 21.60
C PHE A 485 15.64 -4.90 20.32
N ILE A 486 15.05 -5.25 19.16
CA ILE A 486 15.36 -4.62 17.87
C ILE A 486 15.13 -3.11 17.91
N GLY A 487 14.08 -2.66 18.59
CA GLY A 487 13.81 -1.25 18.80
C GLY A 487 14.91 -0.51 19.53
N LEU A 488 15.40 -1.11 20.60
CA LEU A 488 16.49 -0.53 21.36
C LEU A 488 17.78 -0.48 20.53
N ILE A 489 18.07 -1.54 19.75
CA ILE A 489 19.20 -1.56 18.82
C ILE A 489 19.07 -0.43 17.79
N LEU A 490 17.88 -0.20 17.23
CA LEU A 490 17.64 0.90 16.30
C LEU A 490 17.88 2.27 16.96
N GLN A 491 17.39 2.47 18.19
CA GLN A 491 17.56 3.73 18.92
C GLN A 491 19.03 4.03 19.18
N VAL A 492 19.79 3.02 19.63
CA VAL A 492 21.24 3.15 19.86
C VAL A 492 21.99 3.37 18.54
N ALA A 493 21.64 2.64 17.47
CA ALA A 493 22.26 2.81 16.16
C ALA A 493 22.07 4.23 15.58
N ASN A 494 20.87 4.79 15.74
CA ASN A 494 20.59 6.14 15.27
C ASN A 494 21.31 7.20 16.10
N ALA A 495 21.37 7.04 17.43
CA ALA A 495 22.18 7.90 18.30
C ALA A 495 23.66 7.93 17.86
N ILE A 496 24.22 6.76 17.52
CA ILE A 496 25.60 6.63 17.00
C ILE A 496 25.74 7.31 15.64
N LYS A 497 24.81 7.06 14.70
CA LYS A 497 24.81 7.67 13.35
C LYS A 497 24.77 9.19 13.44
N ARG A 498 23.88 9.74 14.25
CA ARG A 498 23.72 11.19 14.46
C ARG A 498 24.95 11.80 15.13
N THR A 499 25.49 11.15 16.15
CA THR A 499 26.74 11.58 16.82
C THR A 499 27.92 11.61 15.85
N LYS A 500 28.08 10.60 14.98
CA LYS A 500 29.17 10.57 13.99
C LYS A 500 29.04 11.64 12.91
N ASN A 501 27.81 12.00 12.56
CA ASN A 501 27.52 12.97 11.51
C ASN A 501 27.27 14.40 12.04
N ASN A 502 27.40 14.63 13.35
CA ASN A 502 27.08 15.90 14.02
C ASN A 502 25.65 16.40 13.76
N ILE A 503 24.68 15.47 13.71
CA ILE A 503 23.25 15.78 13.55
C ILE A 503 22.63 15.89 14.96
N PRO A 504 21.82 16.91 15.26
CA PRO A 504 21.12 17.03 16.54
C PRO A 504 20.06 15.93 16.72
N ALA A 505 19.67 15.64 17.96
CA ALA A 505 18.59 14.71 18.23
C ALA A 505 17.25 15.30 17.74
N PRO A 506 16.34 14.47 17.20
CA PRO A 506 15.06 14.91 16.63
C PRO A 506 13.97 15.15 17.70
N PHE A 507 14.33 15.21 18.99
CA PHE A 507 13.39 15.35 20.10
C PHE A 507 13.92 16.32 21.16
N THR A 508 13.01 16.94 21.89
CA THR A 508 13.33 17.81 23.01
C THR A 508 13.32 17.03 24.33
N PRO A 509 14.25 17.33 25.27
CA PRO A 509 14.24 16.71 26.58
C PRO A 509 13.01 17.16 27.37
N GLU A 510 12.24 16.20 27.89
CA GLU A 510 11.14 16.43 28.82
C GLU A 510 11.64 16.28 30.26
N VAL A 511 11.20 17.15 31.17
CA VAL A 511 11.51 17.01 32.60
C VAL A 511 10.65 15.90 33.17
N ASN A 512 11.11 14.65 33.04
CA ASN A 512 10.47 13.52 33.70
C ASN A 512 10.92 13.46 35.17
N GLU A 513 10.13 14.05 36.07
CA GLU A 513 10.32 13.99 37.53
C GLU A 513 10.22 12.55 38.12
N HIS A 514 9.93 11.54 37.28
CA HIS A 514 9.67 10.16 37.69
C HIS A 514 10.50 9.09 36.95
N THR A 515 11.64 9.44 36.34
CA THR A 515 12.54 8.42 35.76
C THR A 515 13.11 7.52 36.86
N GLN A 516 12.84 6.21 36.78
CA GLN A 516 13.34 5.26 37.77
C GLN A 516 14.89 5.19 37.69
N PRO A 517 15.59 5.15 38.84
CA PRO A 517 17.06 5.12 38.90
C PRO A 517 17.68 4.00 38.04
N LEU A 518 16.99 2.86 37.95
CA LEU A 518 17.38 1.69 37.19
C LEU A 518 17.58 1.98 35.69
N PHE A 519 16.66 2.69 35.05
CA PHE A 519 16.74 2.96 33.60
C PHE A 519 17.88 3.92 33.28
N THR A 520 18.12 4.88 34.17
CA THR A 520 19.24 5.82 34.06
C THR A 520 20.58 5.09 34.16
N GLU A 521 20.72 4.12 35.07
CA GLU A 521 21.91 3.28 35.20
C GLU A 521 22.16 2.43 33.94
N LEU A 522 21.14 1.72 33.45
CA LEU A 522 21.25 0.92 32.23
C LEU A 522 21.60 1.78 31.01
N SER A 523 20.99 2.95 30.87
CA SER A 523 21.31 3.87 29.78
C SER A 523 22.75 4.39 29.87
N ASN A 524 23.28 4.65 31.08
CA ASN A 524 24.68 5.02 31.28
C ASN A 524 25.62 3.92 30.79
N ASP A 525 25.37 2.68 31.20
CA ASP A 525 26.21 1.52 30.86
C ASP A 525 26.24 1.27 29.34
N ILE A 526 25.08 1.37 28.67
CA ILE A 526 24.97 1.24 27.21
C ILE A 526 25.81 2.35 26.54
N VAL A 527 25.60 3.61 26.92
CA VAL A 527 26.29 4.74 26.30
C VAL A 527 27.80 4.68 26.54
N GLN A 528 28.25 4.33 27.74
CA GLN A 528 29.67 4.17 28.06
C GLN A 528 30.32 3.09 27.20
N SER A 529 29.64 1.94 27.04
CA SER A 529 30.10 0.83 26.21
C SER A 529 30.14 1.21 24.72
N MET A 530 29.12 1.92 24.21
CA MET A 530 29.08 2.36 22.82
C MET A 530 30.14 3.43 22.51
N ASN A 531 30.38 4.36 23.43
CA ASN A 531 31.45 5.35 23.32
C ASN A 531 32.82 4.66 23.21
N ALA A 532 33.06 3.61 23.99
CA ALA A 532 34.30 2.82 23.93
C ALA A 532 34.44 2.02 22.62
N ILE A 533 33.39 1.34 22.16
CA ILE A 533 33.42 0.50 20.95
C ILE A 533 33.60 1.33 19.68
N TYR A 534 32.91 2.48 19.58
CA TYR A 534 32.90 3.29 18.37
C TYR A 534 33.82 4.52 18.42
N ASN A 535 34.48 4.76 19.56
CA ASN A 535 35.32 5.94 19.81
C ASN A 535 34.58 7.25 19.51
N ILE A 536 33.40 7.42 20.11
CA ILE A 536 32.51 8.59 19.97
C ILE A 536 32.11 9.13 21.34
N LYS A 537 31.44 10.29 21.36
CA LYS A 537 30.83 10.87 22.57
C LYS A 537 29.35 11.17 22.31
N ILE A 538 28.50 10.21 22.60
CA ILE A 538 27.03 10.36 22.53
C ILE A 538 26.59 11.49 23.47
N SER A 539 25.66 12.33 23.02
CA SER A 539 25.16 13.49 23.77
C SER A 539 24.26 13.10 24.95
N GLN A 540 24.07 14.03 25.89
CA GLN A 540 23.19 13.82 27.04
C GLN A 540 21.72 13.63 26.61
N ILE A 541 21.28 14.33 25.56
CA ILE A 541 19.93 14.21 24.99
C ILE A 541 19.70 12.81 24.39
N GLU A 542 20.66 12.28 23.64
CA GLU A 542 20.55 10.91 23.08
C GLU A 542 20.53 9.84 24.17
N LYS A 543 21.29 10.07 25.26
CA LYS A 543 21.26 9.20 26.43
C LYS A 543 19.89 9.22 27.11
N GLU A 544 19.29 10.39 27.30
CA GLU A 544 17.92 10.50 27.82
C GLU A 544 16.92 9.76 26.92
N GLY A 545 17.08 9.86 25.60
CA GLY A 545 16.26 9.10 24.65
C GLY A 545 16.42 7.57 24.75
N ILE A 546 17.59 7.06 25.12
CA ILE A 546 17.79 5.62 25.40
C ILE A 546 17.11 5.23 26.71
N CYS A 547 17.23 6.07 27.75
CA CYS A 547 16.59 5.87 29.05
C CYS A 547 15.05 5.78 28.93
N ASP A 548 14.44 6.73 28.21
CA ASP A 548 12.99 6.76 28.04
C ASP A 548 12.49 5.58 27.19
N PHE A 549 13.26 5.16 26.19
CA PHE A 549 12.95 3.96 25.43
C PHE A 549 12.96 2.69 26.31
N LEU A 550 13.91 2.57 27.25
CA LEU A 550 13.94 1.47 28.23
C LEU A 550 12.75 1.50 29.18
N SER A 551 12.37 2.69 29.66
CA SER A 551 11.17 2.89 30.47
C SER A 551 9.91 2.45 29.73
N ALA A 552 9.79 2.83 28.46
CA ALA A 552 8.64 2.46 27.64
C ALA A 552 8.61 0.94 27.34
N ILE A 553 9.77 0.29 27.09
CA ILE A 553 9.83 -1.18 26.98
C ILE A 553 9.33 -1.85 28.28
N TYR A 554 9.74 -1.34 29.45
CA TYR A 554 9.29 -1.86 30.73
C TYR A 554 7.77 -1.75 30.89
N GLN A 555 7.19 -0.60 30.53
CA GLN A 555 5.73 -0.43 30.51
C GLN A 555 5.06 -1.47 29.59
N VAL A 556 5.57 -1.69 28.38
CA VAL A 556 5.01 -2.69 27.45
C VAL A 556 5.05 -4.11 28.01
N LEU A 557 6.12 -4.47 28.72
CA LEU A 557 6.30 -5.81 29.26
C LEU A 557 5.45 -6.07 30.52
N TYR A 558 5.14 -5.04 31.31
CA TYR A 558 4.62 -5.19 32.68
C TYR A 558 3.37 -4.38 33.02
N GLN A 559 2.90 -3.47 32.17
CA GLN A 559 1.74 -2.64 32.47
C GLN A 559 0.45 -3.46 32.39
N LYS A 560 -0.29 -3.45 33.50
CA LYS A 560 -1.61 -4.06 33.60
C LYS A 560 -2.64 -3.14 32.92
N PRO A 561 -3.73 -3.67 32.36
CA PRO A 561 -4.74 -2.84 31.69
C PRO A 561 -5.48 -1.91 32.68
N ILE A 562 -6.01 -0.80 32.16
CA ILE A 562 -6.89 0.12 32.90
C ILE A 562 -8.30 -0.49 32.96
N GLY A 563 -8.93 -0.46 34.13
CA GLY A 563 -10.33 -0.87 34.28
C GLY A 563 -11.27 0.24 33.80
N VAL A 564 -12.41 -0.11 33.20
CA VAL A 564 -13.41 0.86 32.73
C VAL A 564 -14.70 0.72 33.52
N LEU A 565 -15.21 1.83 34.04
CA LEU A 565 -16.49 1.90 34.73
C LEU A 565 -17.42 2.87 34.01
N VAL A 566 -18.51 2.35 33.46
CA VAL A 566 -19.51 3.15 32.73
C VAL A 566 -20.66 3.49 33.69
N ILE A 567 -20.94 4.77 33.85
CA ILE A 567 -21.97 5.30 34.74
C ILE A 567 -22.99 6.10 33.90
N SER A 568 -24.28 5.89 34.12
CA SER A 568 -25.32 6.70 33.46
C SER A 568 -26.50 6.95 34.39
N HIS A 569 -27.09 8.14 34.27
CA HIS A 569 -28.38 8.50 34.86
C HIS A 569 -29.53 7.78 34.16
N GLY A 570 -30.41 7.15 34.93
CA GLY A 570 -31.54 6.40 34.42
C GLY A 570 -31.34 4.90 34.48
N SER A 571 -32.42 4.14 34.37
CA SER A 571 -32.39 2.68 34.51
C SER A 571 -31.91 2.00 33.23
N CYS A 572 -30.93 1.10 33.37
CA CYS A 572 -30.43 0.20 32.33
C CYS A 572 -29.64 0.83 31.17
N ILE A 573 -29.32 2.13 31.19
CA ILE A 573 -28.62 2.77 30.08
C ILE A 573 -27.15 2.33 30.00
N ALA A 574 -26.39 2.46 31.10
CA ALA A 574 -24.98 2.07 31.13
C ALA A 574 -24.84 0.55 30.90
N LYS A 575 -25.76 -0.24 31.46
CA LYS A 575 -25.76 -1.70 31.29
C LYS A 575 -26.00 -2.12 29.84
N GLU A 576 -26.95 -1.51 29.15
CA GLU A 576 -27.22 -1.82 27.74
C GLU A 576 -26.05 -1.37 26.84
N MET A 577 -25.42 -0.23 27.14
CA MET A 577 -24.21 0.21 26.44
C MET A 577 -23.06 -0.79 26.59
N VAL A 578 -22.76 -1.26 27.81
CA VAL A 578 -21.72 -2.28 28.04
C VAL A 578 -22.10 -3.64 27.44
N ARG A 579 -23.38 -4.02 27.47
CA ARG A 579 -23.87 -5.23 26.78
C ARG A 579 -23.66 -5.15 25.27
N PHE A 580 -23.89 -4.00 24.66
CA PHE A 580 -23.69 -3.78 23.23
C PHE A 580 -22.22 -3.98 22.81
N ILE A 581 -21.27 -3.46 23.60
CA ILE A 581 -19.83 -3.65 23.39
C ILE A 581 -19.44 -5.14 23.40
N ASN A 582 -20.20 -5.95 24.14
CA ASN A 582 -20.03 -7.38 24.29
C ASN A 582 -18.58 -7.75 24.70
N PRO A 583 -18.13 -7.39 25.92
CA PRO A 583 -16.81 -7.73 26.41
C PRO A 583 -16.59 -9.25 26.37
N THR A 584 -15.47 -9.69 25.81
CA THR A 584 -15.13 -11.11 25.64
C THR A 584 -14.05 -11.52 26.63
N GLU A 585 -13.94 -12.81 26.96
CA GLU A 585 -12.84 -13.33 27.82
C GLU A 585 -11.43 -13.10 27.24
N LYS A 586 -11.33 -12.66 25.97
CA LYS A 586 -10.07 -12.28 25.32
C LYS A 586 -9.66 -10.83 25.60
N ASP A 587 -10.58 -10.00 26.09
CA ASP A 587 -10.28 -8.62 26.46
C ASP A 587 -9.39 -8.63 27.71
N LYS A 588 -8.22 -7.99 27.62
CA LYS A 588 -7.25 -7.97 28.74
C LYS A 588 -7.73 -7.08 29.89
N PHE A 589 -8.58 -6.09 29.61
CA PHE A 589 -9.15 -5.13 30.55
C PHE A 589 -10.53 -5.57 31.06
N ARG A 590 -10.95 -5.04 32.22
CA ARG A 590 -12.29 -5.24 32.78
C ARG A 590 -13.17 -4.02 32.53
N ILE A 591 -14.42 -4.24 32.12
CA ILE A 591 -15.43 -3.20 31.96
C ILE A 591 -16.71 -3.55 32.72
N GLU A 592 -17.26 -2.60 33.46
CA GLU A 592 -18.50 -2.76 34.22
C GLU A 592 -19.41 -1.54 34.07
N ALA A 593 -20.70 -1.71 34.38
CA ALA A 593 -21.72 -0.67 34.25
C ALA A 593 -22.49 -0.45 35.56
N LEU A 594 -22.72 0.82 35.89
CA LEU A 594 -23.58 1.25 36.99
C LEU A 594 -24.63 2.25 36.49
N ASP A 595 -25.89 1.94 36.80
CA ASP A 595 -27.02 2.83 36.51
C ASP A 595 -27.39 3.58 37.78
N TYR A 596 -27.49 4.91 37.71
CA TYR A 596 -27.97 5.74 38.81
C TYR A 596 -29.47 6.01 38.66
N GLY A 597 -30.28 5.35 39.48
CA GLY A 597 -31.74 5.50 39.49
C GLY A 597 -32.22 6.68 40.34
N TYR A 598 -33.38 7.23 39.99
CA TYR A 598 -33.99 8.39 40.68
C TYR A 598 -34.36 8.15 42.16
N GLU A 599 -34.48 6.89 42.58
CA GLU A 599 -34.82 6.50 43.96
C GLU A 599 -33.59 6.22 44.84
N GLU A 600 -32.38 6.22 44.26
CA GLU A 600 -31.15 5.87 44.98
C GLU A 600 -30.45 7.11 45.56
N SER A 601 -29.99 7.00 46.81
CA SER A 601 -29.17 8.07 47.41
C SER A 601 -27.74 8.06 46.87
N LEU A 602 -27.18 9.24 46.59
CA LEU A 602 -25.80 9.42 46.10
C LEU A 602 -24.77 8.69 46.98
N LYS A 603 -24.96 8.69 48.31
CA LYS A 603 -24.06 8.01 49.25
C LYS A 603 -24.07 6.48 49.08
N ALA A 604 -25.25 5.89 48.86
CA ALA A 604 -25.35 4.46 48.58
C ALA A 604 -24.74 4.11 47.22
N PHE A 605 -24.90 5.00 46.24
CA PHE A 605 -24.34 4.82 44.90
C PHE A 605 -22.80 4.94 44.89
N LEU A 606 -22.23 5.88 45.64
CA LEU A 606 -20.77 6.01 45.80
C LEU A 606 -20.12 4.74 46.36
N LEU A 607 -20.76 4.07 47.33
CA LEU A 607 -20.27 2.78 47.84
C LEU A 607 -20.23 1.71 46.73
N LYS A 608 -21.25 1.66 45.86
CA LYS A 608 -21.24 0.76 44.70
C LYS A 608 -20.13 1.11 43.71
N ILE A 609 -19.85 2.40 43.51
CA ILE A 609 -18.74 2.85 42.67
C ILE A 609 -17.40 2.38 43.25
N TYR A 610 -17.19 2.50 44.57
CA TYR A 610 -15.96 2.03 45.21
C TYR A 610 -15.76 0.52 45.07
N ASP A 611 -16.81 -0.26 45.35
CA ASP A 611 -16.77 -1.72 45.21
C ASP A 611 -16.47 -2.13 43.76
N ARG A 612 -17.10 -1.46 42.78
CA ARG A 612 -16.86 -1.76 41.36
C ARG A 612 -15.52 -1.27 40.87
N ALA A 613 -15.02 -0.14 41.37
CA ALA A 613 -13.67 0.34 41.08
C ALA A 613 -12.61 -0.69 41.54
N HIS A 614 -12.77 -1.28 42.73
CA HIS A 614 -11.91 -2.39 43.18
C HIS A 614 -11.99 -3.62 42.27
N PHE A 615 -13.19 -3.95 41.78
CA PHE A 615 -13.39 -5.10 40.91
C PHE A 615 -12.77 -4.92 39.52
N VAL A 616 -12.93 -3.75 38.90
CA VAL A 616 -12.40 -3.48 37.55
C VAL A 616 -10.91 -3.13 37.56
N ASN A 617 -10.38 -2.56 38.65
CA ASN A 617 -8.98 -2.22 38.75
C ASN A 617 -8.10 -3.47 38.71
N GLN A 618 -7.21 -3.54 37.72
CA GLN A 618 -6.22 -4.61 37.58
C GLN A 618 -4.82 -4.19 38.03
N GLY A 619 -4.61 -2.92 38.41
CA GLY A 619 -3.36 -2.39 38.94
C GLY A 619 -2.96 -1.03 38.35
N SER A 620 -3.54 -0.63 37.22
CA SER A 620 -3.24 0.63 36.53
C SER A 620 -4.30 1.72 36.75
N GLY A 621 -5.28 1.47 37.63
CA GLY A 621 -6.35 2.39 37.95
C GLY A 621 -7.63 2.19 37.13
N VAL A 622 -8.56 3.15 37.23
CA VAL A 622 -9.91 3.04 36.65
C VAL A 622 -10.32 4.31 35.90
N LEU A 623 -10.77 4.14 34.66
CA LEU A 623 -11.42 5.18 33.87
C LEU A 623 -12.93 5.13 34.10
N ILE A 624 -13.50 6.23 34.58
CA ILE A 624 -14.94 6.38 34.81
C ILE A 624 -15.54 7.21 33.68
N LEU A 625 -16.53 6.67 32.96
CA LEU A 625 -17.24 7.37 31.89
C LEU A 625 -18.66 7.69 32.36
N THR A 626 -19.09 8.95 32.32
CA THR A 626 -20.40 9.38 32.82
C THR A 626 -21.16 10.30 31.84
N ASP A 627 -22.50 10.25 31.86
CA ASP A 627 -23.37 10.99 30.95
C ASP A 627 -23.67 12.43 31.41
N MET A 628 -23.81 12.67 32.72
CA MET A 628 -24.04 14.01 33.27
C MET A 628 -23.20 14.31 34.51
N MET A 629 -23.12 15.60 34.84
CA MET A 629 -22.57 16.15 36.07
C MET A 629 -23.63 16.11 37.20
N PRO A 630 -23.27 15.94 38.49
CA PRO A 630 -22.11 16.51 39.17
C PRO A 630 -21.19 15.42 39.73
N PHE A 631 -20.21 15.02 38.93
CA PHE A 631 -19.28 13.96 39.25
C PHE A 631 -17.81 14.42 39.12
N THR A 632 -17.55 15.73 39.02
CA THR A 632 -16.20 16.30 38.95
C THR A 632 -15.30 15.96 40.15
N SER A 633 -15.88 15.70 41.33
CA SER A 633 -15.13 15.28 42.52
C SER A 633 -15.07 13.75 42.70
N LEU A 634 -15.56 12.94 41.76
CA LEU A 634 -15.48 11.49 41.87
C LEU A 634 -14.05 10.97 41.83
N GLN A 635 -13.20 11.64 41.07
CA GLN A 635 -11.79 11.28 40.96
C GLN A 635 -11.10 11.32 42.34
N SER A 636 -11.23 12.43 43.06
CA SER A 636 -10.68 12.57 44.40
C SER A 636 -11.41 11.68 45.41
N ALA A 637 -12.73 11.56 45.34
CA ALA A 637 -13.51 10.73 46.26
C ALA A 637 -13.16 9.24 46.17
N VAL A 638 -12.98 8.70 44.96
CA VAL A 638 -12.58 7.30 44.76
C VAL A 638 -11.13 7.11 45.20
N TYR A 639 -10.23 8.04 44.86
CA TYR A 639 -8.83 7.94 45.26
C TYR A 639 -8.67 7.96 46.80
N GLU A 640 -9.32 8.90 47.50
CA GLU A 640 -9.27 8.99 48.97
C GLU A 640 -9.86 7.76 49.66
N ALA A 641 -10.94 7.19 49.12
CA ALA A 641 -11.62 6.05 49.72
C ALA A 641 -10.95 4.69 49.42
N THR A 642 -10.32 4.55 48.24
CA THR A 642 -9.85 3.24 47.73
C THR A 642 -8.34 3.17 47.47
N GLY A 643 -7.65 4.32 47.40
CA GLY A 643 -6.25 4.42 46.97
C GLY A 643 -6.02 4.16 45.47
N ILE A 644 -7.08 4.05 44.68
CA ILE A 644 -7.02 3.73 43.25
C ILE A 644 -6.97 5.03 42.45
N LYS A 645 -5.94 5.20 41.59
CA LYS A 645 -5.88 6.32 40.64
C LYS A 645 -7.07 6.21 39.67
N THR A 646 -7.84 7.28 39.55
CA THR A 646 -9.03 7.34 38.68
C THR A 646 -9.00 8.57 37.80
N ALA A 647 -9.60 8.47 36.62
CA ALA A 647 -9.87 9.59 35.72
C ALA A 647 -11.35 9.55 35.36
N VAL A 648 -12.00 10.71 35.25
CA VAL A 648 -13.42 10.82 34.94
C VAL A 648 -13.59 11.55 33.62
N MET A 649 -14.31 10.95 32.66
CA MET A 649 -14.73 11.62 31.43
C MET A 649 -16.24 11.77 31.39
N THR A 650 -16.70 12.94 30.97
CA THR A 650 -18.13 13.27 30.84
C THR A 650 -18.59 13.21 29.39
N GLY A 651 -19.91 13.29 29.15
CA GLY A 651 -20.48 13.27 27.80
C GLY A 651 -20.57 11.87 27.17
N LEU A 652 -20.71 10.83 28.02
CA LEU A 652 -20.82 9.45 27.57
C LEU A 652 -21.90 9.26 26.49
N ASN A 653 -21.47 8.79 25.32
CA ASN A 653 -22.33 8.27 24.27
C ASN A 653 -21.77 6.95 23.73
N LEU A 654 -22.60 6.17 23.04
CA LEU A 654 -22.22 4.86 22.53
C LEU A 654 -21.02 4.91 21.55
N PRO A 655 -20.93 5.86 20.60
CA PRO A 655 -19.74 6.01 19.75
C PRO A 655 -18.44 6.26 20.52
N MET A 656 -18.46 7.13 21.53
CA MET A 656 -17.31 7.40 22.40
C MET A 656 -16.87 6.14 23.14
N LEU A 657 -17.85 5.42 23.69
CA LEU A 657 -17.59 4.17 24.41
C LEU A 657 -17.02 3.08 23.50
N ILE A 658 -17.52 2.95 22.27
CA ILE A 658 -16.96 2.05 21.25
C ILE A 658 -15.53 2.47 20.92
N LYS A 659 -15.27 3.76 20.70
CA LYS A 659 -13.93 4.27 20.39
C LYS A 659 -12.94 3.93 21.50
N ILE A 660 -13.28 4.22 22.75
CA ILE A 660 -12.43 3.93 23.92
C ILE A 660 -12.19 2.43 24.08
N VAL A 661 -13.23 1.62 23.91
CA VAL A 661 -13.09 0.17 24.00
C VAL A 661 -12.28 -0.41 22.85
N ASP A 662 -12.50 0.04 21.61
CA ASP A 662 -11.71 -0.37 20.46
C ASP A 662 -10.24 0.04 20.64
N GLU A 663 -9.99 1.21 21.23
CA GLU A 663 -8.66 1.66 21.61
C GLU A 663 -8.04 0.70 22.66
N LEU A 664 -8.74 0.37 23.74
CA LEU A 664 -8.29 -0.60 24.76
C LEU A 664 -8.15 -2.06 24.25
N ARG A 665 -8.97 -2.47 23.26
CA ARG A 665 -8.97 -3.80 22.64
C ARG A 665 -7.90 -3.95 21.58
N SER A 666 -7.72 -2.92 20.78
CA SER A 666 -6.55 -2.80 19.94
C SER A 666 -5.37 -2.94 20.88
N SER A 667 -4.51 -3.92 20.64
CA SER A 667 -3.30 -4.10 21.42
C SER A 667 -2.30 -2.95 21.16
N ASP A 668 -2.81 -1.76 20.84
CA ASP A 668 -2.14 -0.53 20.45
C ASP A 668 -2.26 0.57 21.49
N ALA A 669 -3.18 0.49 22.45
CA ALA A 669 -3.38 1.54 23.45
C ALA A 669 -2.79 1.29 24.85
N ASN A 670 -2.17 0.13 25.09
CA ASN A 670 -1.31 -0.06 26.27
C ASN A 670 0.02 0.73 26.20
N TYR A 671 0.22 1.56 25.18
CA TYR A 671 1.51 2.18 24.85
C TYR A 671 1.54 3.69 25.15
N THR A 672 0.39 4.30 25.39
CA THR A 672 0.26 5.77 25.51
C THR A 672 -0.79 6.19 26.52
N ILE A 673 -1.67 5.28 26.95
CA ILE A 673 -2.71 5.62 27.91
C ILE A 673 -2.17 5.50 29.33
N SER A 674 -1.63 6.61 29.84
CA SER A 674 -1.75 6.88 31.28
C SER A 674 -3.17 7.43 31.54
N LEU A 675 -3.66 7.30 32.77
CA LEU A 675 -4.88 8.01 33.17
C LEU A 675 -4.77 9.53 32.90
N ASP A 676 -3.54 10.06 32.92
CA ASP A 676 -3.23 11.48 32.65
C ASP A 676 -3.41 11.87 31.17
N ALA A 677 -3.29 10.92 30.22
CA ALA A 677 -3.55 11.17 28.80
C ALA A 677 -5.06 11.42 28.52
N PHE A 678 -5.94 10.81 29.32
CA PHE A 678 -7.38 11.04 29.23
C PHE A 678 -7.83 12.34 29.91
N GLU A 679 -7.08 12.85 30.89
CA GLU A 679 -7.32 14.17 31.48
C GLU A 679 -7.09 15.30 30.44
N ASN A 680 -6.14 15.11 29.51
CA ASN A 680 -5.83 16.08 28.46
C ASN A 680 -6.73 16.01 27.21
N PHE A 681 -7.63 15.01 27.12
CA PHE A 681 -8.51 14.83 25.96
C PHE A 681 -9.56 15.94 25.83
N GLU A 682 -9.80 16.74 26.88
CA GLU A 682 -10.69 17.92 26.86
C GLU A 682 -10.12 19.12 26.07
N ASN A 683 -8.83 19.13 25.69
CA ASN A 683 -8.16 20.32 25.12
C ASN A 683 -7.83 20.29 23.62
N THR A 684 -8.25 19.28 22.84
CA THR A 684 -7.90 19.17 21.40
C THR A 684 -9.10 19.18 20.44
N ALA A 685 -10.16 19.90 20.82
CA ALA A 685 -11.32 20.12 19.96
C ALA A 685 -11.71 21.60 19.87
N ILE A 686 -10.77 22.48 19.53
CA ILE A 686 -11.13 23.83 19.06
C ILE A 686 -10.21 24.22 17.91
N GLU A 687 -10.87 24.54 16.79
CA GLU A 687 -10.43 25.25 15.57
C GLU A 687 -10.57 24.40 14.31
N ASN A 688 -11.69 24.59 13.59
CA ASN A 688 -11.70 24.96 12.17
C ASN A 688 -13.15 25.07 11.65
N GLU A 689 -13.48 26.25 11.11
CA GLU A 689 -14.77 26.71 10.57
C GLU A 689 -15.39 25.83 9.45
N ALA A 690 -14.74 24.72 9.07
CA ALA A 690 -15.28 23.72 8.16
C ALA A 690 -16.26 22.73 8.84
N SER A 691 -16.26 22.60 10.18
CA SER A 691 -17.11 21.64 10.92
C SER A 691 -18.60 22.04 10.92
N ASN A 692 -18.91 23.34 11.03
CA ASN A 692 -20.29 23.81 11.16
C ASN A 692 -21.16 23.42 9.95
N SER A 693 -20.63 23.47 8.73
CA SER A 693 -21.40 23.08 7.53
C SER A 693 -21.72 21.58 7.50
N GLN A 694 -20.78 20.72 7.92
CA GLN A 694 -21.00 19.27 7.98
C GLN A 694 -21.90 18.88 9.15
N PHE A 695 -21.77 19.56 10.29
CA PHE A 695 -22.65 19.35 11.44
C PHE A 695 -24.09 19.74 11.12
N ILE A 696 -24.30 20.91 10.51
CA ILE A 696 -25.62 21.38 10.08
C ILE A 696 -26.23 20.41 9.06
N GLN A 697 -25.45 19.91 8.09
CA GLN A 697 -25.93 18.90 7.15
C GLN A 697 -26.35 17.60 7.84
N ARG A 698 -25.55 17.07 8.77
CA ARG A 698 -25.92 15.86 9.54
C ARG A 698 -27.15 16.07 10.43
N LEU A 699 -27.24 17.22 11.11
CA LEU A 699 -28.40 17.56 11.94
C LEU A 699 -29.68 17.67 11.08
N THR A 700 -29.55 18.19 9.86
CA THR A 700 -30.67 18.35 8.93
C THR A 700 -31.12 17.01 8.33
N ASP A 701 -30.18 16.22 7.80
CA ASP A 701 -30.47 15.00 7.04
C ASP A 701 -30.75 13.79 7.95
N ASP A 702 -29.95 13.58 9.02
CA ASP A 702 -30.03 12.37 9.84
C ASP A 702 -31.01 12.50 11.02
N PHE A 703 -31.23 13.71 11.55
CA PHE A 703 -32.07 13.91 12.74
C PHE A 703 -33.41 14.56 12.39
N LEU A 704 -33.38 15.73 11.74
CA LEU A 704 -34.62 16.45 11.41
C LEU A 704 -35.40 15.79 10.27
N GLY A 705 -34.73 15.14 9.32
CA GLY A 705 -35.39 14.37 8.25
C GLY A 705 -36.26 13.22 8.76
N GLU A 706 -35.93 12.62 9.91
CA GLU A 706 -36.73 11.54 10.51
C GLU A 706 -37.87 12.05 11.41
N ILE A 707 -37.71 13.25 11.99
CA ILE A 707 -38.67 13.83 12.95
C ILE A 707 -39.73 14.68 12.27
N LEU A 708 -39.35 15.46 11.24
CA LEU A 708 -40.24 16.40 10.57
C LEU A 708 -41.08 15.69 9.50
N THR A 709 -42.39 15.83 9.60
CA THR A 709 -43.37 15.19 8.69
C THR A 709 -44.01 16.15 7.70
N PHE A 710 -44.19 17.43 8.07
CA PHE A 710 -44.93 18.41 7.24
C PHE A 710 -44.07 19.50 6.60
N ILE A 711 -42.83 19.68 7.06
CA ILE A 711 -41.95 20.75 6.61
C ILE A 711 -40.70 20.15 5.98
N ASN A 712 -40.20 20.77 4.91
CA ASN A 712 -38.90 20.42 4.36
C ASN A 712 -37.78 20.82 5.36
N PRO A 713 -37.00 19.85 5.89
CA PRO A 713 -35.99 20.12 6.92
C PRO A 713 -34.94 21.14 6.47
N GLN A 714 -34.42 20.99 5.25
CA GLN A 714 -33.39 21.90 4.71
C GLN A 714 -33.89 23.34 4.64
N LYS A 715 -35.09 23.54 4.09
CA LYS A 715 -35.66 24.88 3.98
C LYS A 715 -35.92 25.50 5.36
N ALA A 716 -36.35 24.71 6.35
CA ALA A 716 -36.58 25.17 7.70
C ALA A 716 -35.27 25.60 8.39
N VAL A 717 -34.24 24.75 8.32
CA VAL A 717 -32.93 25.04 8.90
C VAL A 717 -32.31 26.27 8.27
N ASP A 718 -32.28 26.38 6.94
CA ASP A 718 -31.71 27.54 6.24
C ASP A 718 -32.39 28.85 6.67
N THR A 719 -33.72 28.85 6.79
CA THR A 719 -34.48 30.04 7.20
C THR A 719 -34.22 30.39 8.67
N LEU A 720 -34.17 29.37 9.54
CA LEU A 720 -33.98 29.55 10.98
C LEU A 720 -32.55 29.97 11.34
N LEU A 721 -31.55 29.53 10.58
CA LEU A 721 -30.15 29.97 10.78
C LEU A 721 -29.99 31.46 10.53
N VAL A 722 -30.66 32.01 9.53
CA VAL A 722 -30.67 33.47 9.28
C VAL A 722 -31.25 34.21 10.48
N SER A 723 -32.38 33.73 11.03
CA SER A 723 -32.99 34.34 12.22
C SER A 723 -32.12 34.17 13.47
N LEU A 724 -31.49 33.01 13.66
CA LEU A 724 -30.61 32.74 14.81
C LEU A 724 -29.38 33.65 14.79
N ASN A 725 -28.72 33.78 13.65
CA ASN A 725 -27.54 34.61 13.52
C ASN A 725 -27.86 36.09 13.82
N GLY A 726 -28.99 36.61 13.32
CA GLY A 726 -29.41 37.97 13.66
C GLY A 726 -29.71 38.16 15.16
N ILE A 727 -30.32 37.16 15.82
CA ILE A 727 -30.54 37.19 17.28
C ILE A 727 -29.20 37.20 18.03
N LEU A 728 -28.26 36.34 17.64
CA LEU A 728 -26.95 36.24 18.29
C LEU A 728 -26.13 37.52 18.11
N ASP A 729 -26.17 38.12 16.91
CA ASP A 729 -25.49 39.37 16.59
C ASP A 729 -26.02 40.54 17.43
N GLU A 730 -27.35 40.67 17.58
CA GLU A 730 -27.96 41.75 18.37
C GLU A 730 -27.81 41.53 19.89
N LEU A 731 -27.68 40.28 20.33
CA LEU A 731 -27.39 39.93 21.73
C LEU A 731 -25.89 39.91 22.06
N HIS A 732 -25.00 40.03 21.06
CA HIS A 732 -23.55 39.92 21.20
C HIS A 732 -23.10 38.59 21.88
N ILE A 733 -23.72 37.47 21.49
CA ILE A 733 -23.40 36.13 22.01
C ILE A 733 -22.65 35.34 20.93
N GLN A 734 -21.53 34.69 21.29
CA GLN A 734 -20.81 33.81 20.38
C GLN A 734 -21.64 32.54 20.09
N SER A 735 -21.69 32.15 18.82
CA SER A 735 -22.39 30.93 18.41
C SER A 735 -21.65 29.67 18.89
N ASP A 736 -22.34 28.81 19.63
CA ASP A 736 -21.88 27.47 20.03
C ASP A 736 -22.84 26.40 19.45
N GLU A 737 -22.32 25.21 19.15
CA GLU A 737 -23.06 24.07 18.62
C GLU A 737 -24.23 23.68 19.54
N SER A 738 -24.08 23.85 20.86
CA SER A 738 -25.16 23.64 21.85
C SER A 738 -26.36 24.58 21.63
N ILE A 739 -26.10 25.86 21.35
CA ILE A 739 -27.14 26.87 21.10
C ILE A 739 -27.82 26.57 19.77
N LEU A 740 -27.03 26.24 18.75
CA LEU A 740 -27.49 25.87 17.43
C LEU A 740 -28.46 24.68 17.48
N VAL A 741 -28.07 23.58 18.15
CA VAL A 741 -28.93 22.40 18.30
C VAL A 741 -30.20 22.75 19.03
N LYS A 742 -30.11 23.40 20.19
CA LYS A 742 -31.29 23.75 21.01
C LYS A 742 -32.26 24.61 20.22
N PHE A 743 -31.76 25.67 19.56
CA PHE A 743 -32.60 26.57 18.80
C PHE A 743 -33.23 25.87 17.60
N ILE A 744 -32.44 25.22 16.76
CA ILE A 744 -32.93 24.58 15.53
C ILE A 744 -33.94 23.47 15.85
N THR A 745 -33.66 22.60 16.83
CA THR A 745 -34.58 21.51 17.20
C THR A 745 -35.88 22.04 17.81
N HIS A 746 -35.83 23.01 18.72
CA HIS A 746 -37.04 23.59 19.31
C HIS A 746 -37.88 24.35 18.28
N THR A 747 -37.24 25.15 17.42
CA THR A 747 -37.95 26.01 16.47
C THR A 747 -38.50 25.23 15.29
N THR A 748 -37.79 24.24 14.75
CA THR A 748 -38.34 23.34 13.71
C THR A 748 -39.56 22.57 14.22
N SER A 749 -39.48 22.03 15.43
CA SER A 749 -40.62 21.36 16.09
C SER A 749 -41.78 22.33 16.36
N MET A 750 -41.48 23.58 16.71
CA MET A 750 -42.47 24.64 16.86
C MET A 750 -43.16 24.97 15.54
N LEU A 751 -42.41 25.10 14.44
CA LEU A 751 -42.98 25.36 13.12
C LEU A 751 -43.98 24.27 12.73
N GLU A 752 -43.64 23.00 13.00
CA GLU A 752 -44.53 21.88 12.71
C GLU A 752 -45.83 21.94 13.52
N ARG A 753 -45.75 22.29 14.82
CA ARG A 753 -46.93 22.50 15.67
C ARG A 753 -47.78 23.68 15.24
N VAL A 754 -47.16 24.82 14.91
CA VAL A 754 -47.89 26.03 14.52
C VAL A 754 -48.59 25.84 13.17
N ILE A 755 -47.95 25.18 12.20
CA ILE A 755 -48.58 24.81 10.93
C ILE A 755 -49.77 23.86 11.15
N ARG A 756 -49.64 22.92 12.10
CA ARG A 756 -50.72 22.02 12.52
C ARG A 756 -51.82 22.70 13.34
N LYS A 757 -51.64 23.97 13.72
CA LYS A 757 -52.52 24.74 14.61
C LYS A 757 -52.65 24.14 16.02
N GLU A 758 -51.57 23.51 16.51
CA GLU A 758 -51.47 22.89 17.84
C GLU A 758 -50.31 23.50 18.66
N PRO A 759 -50.29 24.81 18.93
CA PRO A 759 -49.19 25.43 19.68
C PRO A 759 -49.18 24.99 21.15
N LEU A 760 -48.00 24.98 21.76
CA LEU A 760 -47.85 24.71 23.19
C LEU A 760 -48.47 25.83 24.03
N ASP A 761 -49.09 25.45 25.14
CA ASP A 761 -49.53 26.38 26.17
C ASP A 761 -48.37 26.69 27.13
N TYR A 762 -48.24 27.94 27.56
CA TYR A 762 -47.13 28.39 28.40
C TYR A 762 -47.63 28.82 29.77
N GLN A 763 -47.20 28.11 30.82
CA GLN A 763 -47.63 28.41 32.19
C GLN A 763 -47.16 29.80 32.64
N LYS A 764 -48.09 30.64 33.10
CA LYS A 764 -47.84 32.03 33.56
C LYS A 764 -47.35 33.00 32.47
N LEU A 765 -47.75 32.79 31.21
CA LEU A 765 -47.39 33.61 30.05
C LEU A 765 -47.46 35.13 30.30
N LYS A 766 -48.56 35.65 30.85
CA LYS A 766 -48.72 37.10 31.11
C LYS A 766 -47.63 37.70 32.02
N ARG A 767 -47.13 36.93 32.98
CA ARG A 767 -46.06 37.36 33.89
C ARG A 767 -44.72 37.33 33.16
N PHE A 768 -44.43 36.23 32.46
CA PHE A 768 -43.20 36.04 31.71
C PHE A 768 -43.02 37.09 30.60
N THR A 769 -44.07 37.37 29.83
CA THR A 769 -44.04 38.38 28.76
C THR A 769 -43.77 39.78 29.30
N LYS A 770 -44.18 40.08 30.54
CA LYS A 770 -43.91 41.36 31.18
C LYS A 770 -42.49 41.47 31.71
N GLU A 771 -41.94 40.38 32.25
CA GLU A 771 -40.57 40.31 32.79
C GLU A 771 -39.51 40.32 31.68
N HIS A 772 -39.77 39.70 30.52
CA HIS A 772 -38.83 39.56 29.41
C HIS A 772 -39.27 40.27 28.12
N SER A 773 -40.06 41.35 28.23
CA SER A 773 -40.69 42.02 27.09
C SER A 773 -39.72 42.47 25.99
N LYS A 774 -38.55 42.99 26.36
CA LYS A 774 -37.51 43.43 25.40
C LYS A 774 -36.93 42.28 24.59
N LEU A 775 -36.62 41.16 25.26
CA LEU A 775 -36.02 40.00 24.62
C LEU A 775 -37.02 39.29 23.70
N ILE A 776 -38.30 39.21 24.12
CA ILE A 776 -39.37 38.68 23.29
C ILE A 776 -39.56 39.52 22.02
N GLN A 777 -39.55 40.85 22.13
CA GLN A 777 -39.66 41.73 20.95
C GLN A 777 -38.50 41.54 19.97
N LEU A 778 -37.27 41.38 20.49
CA LEU A 778 -36.08 41.13 19.67
C LEU A 778 -36.20 39.81 18.89
N ILE A 779 -36.59 38.73 19.58
CA ILE A 779 -36.79 37.41 18.98
C ILE A 779 -37.94 37.43 17.97
N GLU A 780 -39.06 38.08 18.31
CA GLU A 780 -40.22 38.21 17.42
C GLU A 780 -39.86 38.96 16.12
N ASN A 781 -39.05 40.01 16.21
CA ASN A 781 -38.56 40.75 15.03
C ASN A 781 -37.75 39.85 14.09
N HIS A 782 -36.83 39.04 14.64
CA HIS A 782 -35.99 38.13 13.86
C HIS A 782 -36.74 36.92 13.30
N LEU A 783 -37.77 36.45 14.01
CA LEU A 783 -38.65 35.39 13.55
C LEU A 783 -39.73 35.87 12.57
N ARG A 784 -39.84 37.18 12.31
CA ARG A 784 -40.74 37.71 11.28
C ARG A 784 -40.41 37.15 9.89
N TYR A 785 -39.13 37.00 9.59
CA TYR A 785 -38.68 36.36 8.35
C TYR A 785 -39.20 34.93 8.23
N VAL A 786 -39.23 34.19 9.34
CA VAL A 786 -39.78 32.83 9.41
C VAL A 786 -41.29 32.82 9.23
N ASN A 787 -42.02 33.75 9.88
CA ASN A 787 -43.46 33.93 9.73
C ASN A 787 -43.83 34.19 8.25
N GLU A 788 -43.10 35.07 7.58
CA GLU A 788 -43.32 35.41 6.17
C GLU A 788 -42.97 34.23 5.24
N THR A 789 -41.87 33.51 5.52
CA THR A 789 -41.41 32.39 4.69
C THR A 789 -42.33 31.16 4.76
N PHE A 790 -42.89 30.87 5.93
CA PHE A 790 -43.79 29.73 6.15
C PHE A 790 -45.27 30.10 6.15
N GLY A 791 -45.60 31.40 6.04
CA GLY A 791 -46.99 31.88 6.01
C GLY A 791 -47.75 31.63 7.32
N ILE A 792 -47.06 31.72 8.46
CA ILE A 792 -47.61 31.44 9.79
C ILE A 792 -47.56 32.67 10.70
N GLN A 793 -48.33 32.62 11.80
CA GLN A 793 -48.18 33.55 12.91
C GLN A 793 -47.79 32.76 14.15
N ILE A 794 -46.54 32.91 14.60
CA ILE A 794 -46.05 32.25 15.82
C ILE A 794 -46.74 32.87 17.04
N PRO A 795 -47.44 32.08 17.86
CA PRO A 795 -48.17 32.59 19.02
C PRO A 795 -47.23 33.00 20.16
N PRO A 796 -47.67 33.91 21.06
CA PRO A 796 -46.83 34.38 22.16
C PRO A 796 -46.35 33.28 23.13
N SER A 797 -47.09 32.17 23.24
CA SER A 797 -46.70 31.03 24.07
C SER A 797 -45.46 30.31 23.54
N GLU A 798 -45.33 30.17 22.22
CA GLU A 798 -44.15 29.58 21.58
C GLU A 798 -42.96 30.56 21.61
N LEU A 799 -43.22 31.87 21.45
CA LEU A 799 -42.17 32.90 21.62
C LEU A 799 -41.57 32.86 23.03
N ALA A 800 -42.37 32.57 24.06
CA ALA A 800 -41.88 32.45 25.43
C ALA A 800 -40.89 31.28 25.58
N TYR A 801 -41.20 30.09 25.03
CA TYR A 801 -40.28 28.94 25.04
C TYR A 801 -38.99 29.20 24.27
N ILE A 802 -39.04 29.89 23.14
CA ILE A 802 -37.83 30.27 22.40
C ILE A 802 -36.98 31.25 23.22
N THR A 803 -37.64 32.16 23.94
CA THR A 803 -36.97 33.13 24.81
C THR A 803 -36.20 32.45 25.95
N GLU A 804 -36.73 31.37 26.52
CA GLU A 804 -36.06 30.61 27.59
C GLU A 804 -34.68 30.07 27.18
N ILE A 805 -34.46 29.79 25.89
CA ILE A 805 -33.16 29.32 25.37
C ILE A 805 -32.06 30.36 25.64
N PHE A 806 -32.38 31.64 25.53
CA PHE A 806 -31.40 32.73 25.61
C PHE A 806 -31.27 33.34 27.02
N ILE A 807 -32.23 33.12 27.93
CA ILE A 807 -32.19 33.70 29.28
C ILE A 807 -30.92 33.32 30.08
N PRO A 808 -30.48 32.05 30.12
CA PRO A 808 -29.26 31.66 30.84
C PRO A 808 -28.01 32.34 30.25
N LEU A 809 -27.95 32.45 28.92
CA LEU A 809 -26.80 32.95 28.18
C LEU A 809 -26.55 34.45 28.43
N ILE A 810 -27.62 35.24 28.62
CA ILE A 810 -27.50 36.67 28.92
C ILE A 810 -27.09 36.92 30.38
N LYS A 811 -27.46 36.03 31.30
CA LYS A 811 -27.07 36.15 32.73
C LYS A 811 -25.58 35.89 32.95
N GLU A 812 -24.96 35.06 32.12
CA GLU A 812 -23.51 34.76 32.19
C GLU A 812 -22.63 35.93 31.72
N GLN A 813 -23.14 36.87 30.90
CA GLN A 813 -22.39 38.05 30.44
C GLN A 813 -22.43 39.25 31.40
N THR A 814 -23.23 39.19 32.47
CA THR A 814 -23.35 40.27 33.48
C THR A 814 -22.80 39.88 34.86
N LEU A 815 -21.96 38.83 34.90
CA LEU A 815 -21.26 38.32 36.09
C LEU A 815 -19.74 38.45 35.95
#